data_AF-A0A849WDB1-F1
#
_entry.id   AF-A0A849WDB1-F1
#
_cell.length_a   1.000
_cell.length_b   1.000
_cell.length_c   1.000
_cell.angle_alpha   90.00
_cell.angle_beta   90.00
_cell.angle_gamma   90.00
#
_symmetry.space_group_name_H-M   'P 1'
#
loop_
_entity.id
_entity.type
_entity.pdbx_description
1 polymer ?
#
loop_
_entity_poly.entity_id
_entity_poly.type
_entity_poly.pdbx_seq_one_letter_code
_entity_poly.pdbx_strand_id
1 'polypeptide(L)'
;MPHLQDRLCLIPFCDLADCPEKGHHAIGSPYFDASGKPLFADPVVVVVRADITEPSLPKCSSLAVSCNTRPYHSYGPVIRKVFEKSQPHVYPEVRLGMEGVMEIGEVRQIPPGGLFDQTERIFLTCVATMTAGTNQKILQDVLQNLAREFGSLAHGSTLRMPIMGTGKARSEEDTEKMFRTVVSLTLDCFLPEILPDDMQLSPRRLLLVHPMEYESSLIASSLAQKAVFLTLLDKLNLSKTDKRIVYGLAHGNDRSNQFINKENFSSAMQCFDKALDFLLEGKRKEAIKASAEGCQIEPDLCFLQGYITSLANQKEGVLDVLTEEILSLARKGNIREALCAGYSLKQMGQKKQTDSFFEAIQNCYKNYCSSALESRLLYENYQKTQDALAAIQQGLPFETSSKNNAEKALPPIENFDALAQISQKIPSRFIENTFHIVIRKFMASPVETSGAKRALDNLLELHKLQKIELSEEIEKQCKELHDIADSIEQKKQTLSEKQLHKEILEKLLVLLPNHGTLRLEAARFYLKGENQESNSRLKTLTRADIVKAWKHLEIGHEQNPRDYGILCYLGFIIFMQGPKHFSVAEDFFKLFSHWIEYEIGEGKYGIRPLKSPKGEWISIPIHDSYTKLAYSYYQKYAENARDFALFAKILSQGEGMGALNLYKRGVQRLGEIGRYDLMELYENLLGETWVALLSRNQQTMGSISLFFGEISLDLLFKVYKKVRSWWKYSHLQSSEIKEAIGGILKKMTRQMETEKTL
;
A
#
# COMPACT_ATOMS: atom_id res chain seq x y z
N MET A 1 25.43 -26.80 -12.24
CA MET A 1 24.28 -27.11 -13.12
C MET A 1 23.88 -25.83 -13.83
N PRO A 2 23.41 -25.88 -15.08
CA PRO A 2 23.02 -24.68 -15.84
C PRO A 2 21.77 -24.04 -15.21
N HIS A 3 21.90 -22.79 -14.73
CA HIS A 3 20.82 -22.08 -14.02
C HIS A 3 19.58 -21.85 -14.90
N LEU A 4 19.76 -21.69 -16.21
CA LEU A 4 18.64 -21.48 -17.12
C LEU A 4 17.67 -22.69 -17.16
N GLN A 5 18.16 -23.91 -16.97
CA GLN A 5 17.30 -25.10 -16.91
C GLN A 5 16.44 -25.14 -15.63
N ASP A 6 16.83 -24.43 -14.58
CA ASP A 6 16.04 -24.29 -13.36
C ASP A 6 14.85 -23.33 -13.56
N ARG A 7 14.81 -22.55 -14.65
CA ARG A 7 13.76 -21.56 -14.96
C ARG A 7 13.02 -21.79 -16.27
N LEU A 8 13.62 -22.53 -17.21
CA LEU A 8 13.01 -22.95 -18.47
C LEU A 8 13.28 -24.43 -18.71
N CYS A 9 12.23 -25.24 -18.70
CA CYS A 9 12.33 -26.69 -18.88
C CYS A 9 11.50 -27.20 -20.06
N LEU A 10 11.82 -28.42 -20.50
CA LEU A 10 11.07 -29.18 -21.49
C LEU A 10 10.28 -30.27 -20.76
N ILE A 11 8.97 -30.35 -20.99
CA ILE A 11 8.06 -31.27 -20.27
C ILE A 11 7.21 -32.09 -21.27
N PRO A 12 7.09 -33.41 -21.12
CA PRO A 12 6.26 -34.22 -22.02
C PRO A 12 4.77 -34.04 -21.72
N PHE A 13 3.91 -34.27 -22.72
CA PHE A 13 2.45 -34.18 -22.53
C PHE A 13 1.95 -35.09 -21.40
N CYS A 14 2.55 -36.27 -21.17
CA CYS A 14 2.11 -37.19 -20.12
C CYS A 14 2.25 -36.61 -18.70
N ASP A 15 3.14 -35.64 -18.49
CA ASP A 15 3.42 -35.06 -17.17
C ASP A 15 2.62 -33.77 -16.91
N LEU A 16 1.78 -33.34 -17.85
CA LEU A 16 0.92 -32.15 -17.71
C LEU A 16 -0.40 -32.41 -16.97
N ALA A 17 -0.68 -33.66 -16.56
CA ALA A 17 -1.89 -34.04 -15.84
C ALA A 17 -1.98 -33.40 -14.44
N ASP A 18 -3.20 -33.31 -13.91
CA ASP A 18 -3.50 -32.83 -12.55
C ASP A 18 -2.79 -33.66 -11.47
N CYS A 19 -2.30 -32.98 -10.41
CA CYS A 19 -1.72 -33.63 -9.22
C CYS A 19 -2.19 -32.96 -7.91
N PRO A 20 -3.51 -32.99 -7.61
CA PRO A 20 -4.07 -32.31 -6.44
C PRO A 20 -3.80 -33.03 -5.11
N GLU A 21 -3.45 -34.33 -5.15
CA GLU A 21 -3.11 -35.12 -3.96
C GLU A 21 -1.64 -35.56 -4.05
N LYS A 22 -0.87 -35.32 -2.98
CA LYS A 22 0.54 -35.72 -2.88
C LYS A 22 0.70 -37.21 -3.24
N GLY A 23 1.39 -37.51 -4.34
CA GLY A 23 2.01 -38.84 -4.53
C GLY A 23 1.63 -39.66 -5.76
N HIS A 24 0.98 -39.11 -6.80
CA HIS A 24 0.84 -39.81 -8.08
C HIS A 24 1.47 -39.05 -9.24
N HIS A 25 2.80 -39.21 -9.38
CA HIS A 25 3.45 -39.08 -10.67
C HIS A 25 3.64 -40.48 -11.25
N ALA A 26 3.50 -40.62 -12.57
CA ALA A 26 3.51 -41.90 -13.25
C ALA A 26 4.81 -42.67 -12.93
N ILE A 27 4.69 -43.82 -12.26
CA ILE A 27 5.77 -44.79 -12.12
C ILE A 27 6.25 -45.11 -13.55
N GLY A 28 7.47 -44.70 -13.89
CA GLY A 28 8.05 -44.88 -15.22
C GLY A 28 8.25 -43.61 -16.06
N SER A 29 7.85 -42.42 -15.57
CA SER A 29 8.27 -41.17 -16.23
C SER A 29 9.79 -40.99 -16.07
N PRO A 30 10.56 -40.70 -17.15
CA PRO A 30 12.01 -40.49 -17.09
C PRO A 30 12.40 -39.20 -16.36
N TYR A 31 11.41 -38.51 -15.83
CA TYR A 31 11.49 -37.18 -15.27
C TYR A 31 11.24 -37.13 -13.76
N PHE A 32 10.98 -38.30 -13.16
CA PHE A 32 10.85 -38.47 -11.72
C PHE A 32 11.82 -39.54 -11.24
N ASP A 33 12.38 -39.35 -10.06
CA ASP A 33 13.19 -40.38 -9.42
C ASP A 33 12.31 -41.55 -8.91
N ALA A 34 12.95 -42.62 -8.45
CA ALA A 34 12.25 -43.79 -7.93
C ALA A 34 11.36 -43.48 -6.70
N SER A 35 11.53 -42.31 -6.06
CA SER A 35 10.71 -41.82 -4.96
C SER A 35 9.56 -40.91 -5.41
N GLY A 36 9.39 -40.72 -6.71
CA GLY A 36 8.35 -39.87 -7.29
C GLY A 36 8.64 -38.37 -7.16
N LYS A 37 9.89 -37.97 -6.90
CA LYS A 37 10.30 -36.57 -6.93
C LYS A 37 10.75 -36.17 -8.32
N PRO A 38 10.41 -34.96 -8.81
CA PRO A 38 10.84 -34.53 -10.12
C PRO A 38 12.37 -34.36 -10.16
N LEU A 39 12.99 -34.81 -11.25
CA LEU A 39 14.44 -34.75 -11.48
C LEU A 39 14.92 -33.33 -11.89
N PHE A 40 14.00 -32.41 -12.16
CA PHE A 40 14.21 -31.01 -12.55
C PHE A 40 13.03 -30.18 -12.06
N ALA A 41 13.11 -28.86 -12.19
CA ALA A 41 12.09 -27.96 -11.64
C ALA A 41 10.75 -28.11 -12.38
N ASP A 42 9.64 -28.22 -11.64
CA ASP A 42 8.29 -28.44 -12.18
C ASP A 42 7.67 -27.11 -12.70
N PRO A 43 7.34 -26.98 -13.99
CA PRO A 43 6.84 -25.74 -14.55
C PRO A 43 5.40 -25.42 -14.15
N VAL A 44 5.19 -24.16 -13.75
CA VAL A 44 3.88 -23.63 -13.35
C VAL A 44 3.14 -22.94 -14.48
N VAL A 45 3.86 -22.48 -15.50
CA VAL A 45 3.27 -21.97 -16.75
C VAL A 45 3.93 -22.68 -17.93
N VAL A 46 3.12 -23.37 -18.73
CA VAL A 46 3.59 -24.20 -19.83
C VAL A 46 2.92 -23.76 -21.13
N VAL A 47 3.70 -23.57 -22.19
CA VAL A 47 3.16 -23.40 -23.55
C VAL A 47 3.01 -24.75 -24.23
N VAL A 48 1.89 -24.94 -24.92
CA VAL A 48 1.54 -26.21 -25.58
C VAL A 48 1.12 -25.94 -27.03
N ARG A 49 1.81 -26.60 -27.98
CA ARG A 49 1.42 -26.60 -29.40
C ARG A 49 0.51 -27.78 -29.68
N ALA A 50 -0.79 -27.55 -29.62
CA ALA A 50 -1.82 -28.55 -29.84
C ALA A 50 -3.17 -27.88 -30.10
N ASP A 51 -4.15 -28.63 -30.62
CA ASP A 51 -5.55 -28.20 -30.49
C ASP A 51 -5.96 -28.26 -29.01
N ILE A 52 -6.71 -27.27 -28.53
CA ILE A 52 -7.11 -27.23 -27.11
C ILE A 52 -7.99 -28.44 -26.71
N THR A 53 -8.61 -29.10 -27.68
CA THR A 53 -9.45 -30.29 -27.52
C THR A 53 -8.77 -31.58 -28.00
N GLU A 54 -7.45 -31.52 -28.24
CA GLU A 54 -6.70 -32.66 -28.77
C GLU A 54 -6.68 -33.83 -27.78
N PRO A 55 -7.03 -35.06 -28.22
CA PRO A 55 -7.10 -36.22 -27.33
C PRO A 55 -5.76 -36.61 -26.67
N SER A 56 -4.64 -36.19 -27.27
CA SER A 56 -3.29 -36.47 -26.76
C SER A 56 -2.93 -35.62 -25.53
N LEU A 57 -3.69 -34.55 -25.25
CA LEU A 57 -3.48 -33.72 -24.07
C LEU A 57 -4.08 -34.39 -22.82
N PRO A 58 -3.35 -34.47 -21.70
CA PRO A 58 -3.85 -35.11 -20.50
C PRO A 58 -5.00 -34.33 -19.87
N LYS A 59 -5.82 -35.02 -19.08
CA LYS A 59 -6.94 -34.42 -18.35
C LYS A 59 -6.48 -33.25 -17.48
N CYS A 60 -7.26 -32.16 -17.49
CA CYS A 60 -7.02 -30.96 -16.69
C CYS A 60 -8.24 -30.61 -15.82
N SER A 61 -8.02 -29.92 -14.70
CA SER A 61 -9.10 -29.58 -13.77
C SER A 61 -10.13 -28.67 -14.42
N SER A 62 -9.64 -27.69 -15.20
CA SER A 62 -10.47 -26.72 -15.88
C SER A 62 -9.98 -26.41 -17.30
N LEU A 63 -10.93 -26.23 -18.21
CA LEU A 63 -10.72 -25.71 -19.55
C LEU A 63 -11.37 -24.32 -19.66
N ALA A 64 -10.61 -23.27 -19.94
CA ALA A 64 -11.17 -21.93 -20.15
C ALA A 64 -11.30 -21.57 -21.63
N VAL A 65 -12.42 -20.95 -21.97
CA VAL A 65 -12.68 -20.39 -23.31
C VAL A 65 -13.33 -19.02 -23.22
N SER A 66 -13.01 -18.16 -24.17
CA SER A 66 -13.65 -16.85 -24.29
C SER A 66 -14.96 -16.94 -25.07
N CYS A 67 -15.96 -16.18 -24.62
CA CYS A 67 -17.27 -16.06 -25.25
C CYS A 67 -17.70 -14.58 -25.35
N ASN A 68 -18.76 -14.34 -26.13
CA ASN A 68 -19.50 -13.09 -26.08
C ASN A 68 -20.54 -13.13 -24.95
N THR A 69 -21.34 -12.07 -24.82
CA THR A 69 -22.40 -11.96 -23.81
C THR A 69 -23.51 -12.99 -23.95
N ARG A 70 -23.53 -13.80 -25.02
CA ARG A 70 -24.49 -14.89 -25.23
C ARG A 70 -23.72 -16.15 -25.66
N PRO A 71 -23.17 -16.94 -24.72
CA PRO A 71 -22.22 -18.02 -25.02
C PRO A 71 -22.69 -18.97 -26.11
N TYR A 72 -23.97 -19.35 -26.11
CA TYR A 72 -24.59 -20.20 -27.13
C TYR A 72 -24.47 -19.67 -28.58
N HIS A 73 -24.35 -18.35 -28.76
CA HIS A 73 -24.20 -17.67 -30.05
C HIS A 73 -22.76 -17.23 -30.33
N SER A 74 -21.78 -17.70 -29.57
CA SER A 74 -20.37 -17.37 -29.80
C SER A 74 -19.82 -18.13 -31.02
N TYR A 75 -19.17 -17.41 -31.93
CA TYR A 75 -18.67 -17.97 -33.20
C TYR A 75 -17.15 -18.07 -33.30
N GLY A 76 -16.42 -17.85 -32.19
CA GLY A 76 -14.98 -18.00 -32.16
C GLY A 76 -14.55 -19.45 -32.46
N PRO A 77 -13.41 -19.67 -33.15
CA PRO A 77 -13.00 -21.01 -33.57
C PRO A 77 -12.72 -21.94 -32.38
N VAL A 78 -12.18 -21.40 -31.28
CA VAL A 78 -11.87 -22.16 -30.07
C VAL A 78 -13.15 -22.58 -29.34
N ILE A 79 -14.03 -21.62 -29.04
CA ILE A 79 -15.29 -21.92 -28.34
C ILE A 79 -16.21 -22.83 -29.17
N ARG A 80 -16.26 -22.70 -30.50
CA ARG A 80 -17.02 -23.62 -31.35
C ARG A 80 -16.52 -25.05 -31.23
N LYS A 81 -15.20 -25.29 -31.28
CA LYS A 81 -14.65 -26.63 -31.12
C LYS A 81 -14.95 -27.23 -29.75
N VAL A 82 -14.76 -26.45 -28.68
CA VAL A 82 -15.11 -26.88 -27.31
C VAL A 82 -16.61 -27.17 -27.20
N PHE A 83 -17.45 -26.40 -27.86
CA PHE A 83 -18.89 -26.60 -27.87
C PHE A 83 -19.31 -27.87 -28.64
N GLU A 84 -18.76 -28.08 -29.82
CA GLU A 84 -19.00 -29.30 -30.61
C GLU A 84 -18.58 -30.55 -29.83
N LYS A 85 -17.41 -30.50 -29.16
CA LYS A 85 -16.88 -31.62 -28.39
C LYS A 85 -17.56 -31.85 -27.04
N SER A 86 -18.08 -30.81 -26.40
CA SER A 86 -18.88 -30.95 -25.17
C SER A 86 -20.29 -31.51 -25.43
N GLN A 87 -20.72 -31.60 -26.68
CA GLN A 87 -21.97 -32.28 -27.09
C GLN A 87 -23.23 -31.77 -26.34
N PRO A 88 -23.54 -30.47 -26.39
CA PRO A 88 -24.68 -29.85 -25.67
C PRO A 88 -26.07 -30.42 -26.02
N HIS A 89 -26.20 -31.06 -27.18
CA HIS A 89 -27.44 -31.72 -27.61
C HIS A 89 -27.64 -33.08 -26.92
N VAL A 90 -26.55 -33.67 -26.41
CA VAL A 90 -26.54 -34.91 -25.62
C VAL A 90 -26.59 -34.60 -24.13
N TYR A 91 -25.93 -33.51 -23.68
CA TYR A 91 -25.80 -33.11 -22.28
C TYR A 91 -26.59 -31.81 -22.00
N PRO A 92 -27.85 -31.88 -21.53
CA PRO A 92 -28.70 -30.71 -21.32
C PRO A 92 -28.13 -29.68 -20.35
N GLU A 93 -27.39 -30.11 -19.34
CA GLU A 93 -26.73 -29.26 -18.35
C GLU A 93 -25.66 -28.35 -18.96
N VAL A 94 -24.95 -28.81 -20.00
CA VAL A 94 -24.01 -27.99 -20.77
C VAL A 94 -24.78 -26.93 -21.54
N ARG A 95 -25.87 -27.34 -22.22
CA ARG A 95 -26.73 -26.42 -22.97
C ARG A 95 -27.32 -25.34 -22.07
N LEU A 96 -27.89 -25.71 -20.92
CA LEU A 96 -28.47 -24.78 -19.95
C LEU A 96 -27.42 -23.81 -19.40
N GLY A 97 -26.20 -24.29 -19.12
CA GLY A 97 -25.09 -23.43 -18.68
C GLY A 97 -24.65 -22.40 -19.73
N MET A 98 -24.85 -22.71 -21.01
CA MET A 98 -24.52 -21.83 -22.15
C MET A 98 -25.66 -20.90 -22.58
N GLU A 99 -26.89 -21.18 -22.16
CA GLU A 99 -28.04 -20.33 -22.37
C GLU A 99 -28.00 -19.10 -21.43
N GLY A 100 -28.72 -18.04 -21.81
CA GLY A 100 -28.76 -16.78 -21.07
C GLY A 100 -27.71 -15.75 -21.48
N VAL A 101 -27.67 -14.65 -20.72
CA VAL A 101 -26.76 -13.52 -20.95
C VAL A 101 -25.67 -13.54 -19.89
N MET A 102 -24.43 -13.23 -20.29
CA MET A 102 -23.29 -13.00 -19.42
C MET A 102 -22.88 -11.53 -19.47
N GLU A 103 -22.57 -10.94 -18.31
CA GLU A 103 -21.97 -9.62 -18.23
C GLU A 103 -20.51 -9.64 -18.71
N ILE A 104 -20.00 -8.49 -19.16
CA ILE A 104 -18.59 -8.38 -19.57
C ILE A 104 -17.71 -8.56 -18.33
N GLY A 105 -16.72 -9.46 -18.40
CA GLY A 105 -15.88 -9.80 -17.24
C GLY A 105 -16.43 -10.94 -16.39
N GLU A 106 -17.65 -11.42 -16.64
CA GLU A 106 -18.21 -12.59 -15.95
C GLU A 106 -17.46 -13.86 -16.36
N VAL A 107 -17.17 -14.69 -15.37
CA VAL A 107 -16.67 -16.06 -15.55
C VAL A 107 -17.74 -17.01 -15.04
N ARG A 108 -18.16 -17.95 -15.90
CA ARG A 108 -19.21 -18.93 -15.58
C ARG A 108 -18.66 -20.33 -15.73
N GLN A 109 -18.85 -21.14 -14.69
CA GLN A 109 -18.51 -22.56 -14.72
C GLN A 109 -19.67 -23.39 -15.29
N ILE A 110 -19.36 -24.30 -16.21
CA ILE A 110 -20.30 -25.29 -16.75
C ILE A 110 -19.68 -26.70 -16.69
N PRO A 111 -20.50 -27.76 -16.69
CA PRO A 111 -20.00 -29.14 -16.77
C PRO A 111 -19.31 -29.43 -18.11
N PRO A 112 -18.45 -30.46 -18.18
CA PRO A 112 -17.63 -30.74 -19.36
C PRO A 112 -18.39 -31.44 -20.49
N GLY A 113 -19.53 -32.08 -20.19
CA GLY A 113 -20.30 -32.88 -21.15
C GLY A 113 -19.43 -33.94 -21.82
N GLY A 114 -19.42 -33.97 -23.15
CA GLY A 114 -18.62 -34.89 -23.96
C GLY A 114 -17.09 -34.74 -23.80
N LEU A 115 -16.61 -33.74 -23.06
CA LEU A 115 -15.18 -33.54 -22.74
C LEU A 115 -14.78 -34.09 -21.37
N PHE A 116 -15.61 -34.91 -20.70
CA PHE A 116 -15.35 -35.40 -19.33
C PHE A 116 -14.01 -36.15 -19.16
N ASP A 117 -13.52 -36.80 -20.21
CA ASP A 117 -12.20 -37.45 -20.23
C ASP A 117 -11.02 -36.46 -20.32
N GLN A 118 -11.27 -35.23 -20.79
CA GLN A 118 -10.25 -34.19 -20.97
C GLN A 118 -10.30 -33.09 -19.91
N THR A 119 -11.47 -32.83 -19.31
CA THR A 119 -11.60 -31.81 -18.27
C THR A 119 -12.73 -32.08 -17.30
N GLU A 120 -12.60 -31.61 -16.05
CA GLU A 120 -13.67 -31.72 -15.05
C GLU A 120 -14.73 -30.61 -15.18
N ARG A 121 -14.36 -29.45 -15.72
CA ARG A 121 -15.25 -28.29 -15.88
C ARG A 121 -14.77 -27.35 -16.97
N ILE A 122 -15.69 -26.56 -17.51
CA ILE A 122 -15.37 -25.52 -18.49
C ILE A 122 -15.66 -24.15 -17.88
N PHE A 123 -14.71 -23.23 -17.96
CA PHE A 123 -14.89 -21.81 -17.63
C PHE A 123 -15.21 -21.02 -18.91
N LEU A 124 -16.45 -20.56 -19.01
CA LEU A 124 -16.87 -19.59 -20.01
C LEU A 124 -16.49 -18.19 -19.52
N THR A 125 -15.78 -17.42 -20.33
CA THR A 125 -15.26 -16.11 -19.93
C THR A 125 -15.73 -15.04 -20.91
N CYS A 126 -16.52 -14.08 -20.44
CA CYS A 126 -17.14 -13.08 -21.31
C CYS A 126 -16.20 -11.88 -21.59
N VAL A 127 -15.71 -11.77 -22.82
CA VAL A 127 -14.75 -10.71 -23.23
C VAL A 127 -15.42 -9.60 -24.08
N ALA A 128 -16.52 -9.92 -24.75
CA ALA A 128 -17.35 -9.03 -25.58
C ALA A 128 -16.57 -8.09 -26.52
N THR A 129 -15.99 -8.60 -27.60
CA THR A 129 -15.41 -7.77 -28.68
C THR A 129 -16.30 -7.79 -29.91
N MET A 130 -17.20 -6.79 -30.06
CA MET A 130 -18.03 -6.69 -31.26
C MET A 130 -17.41 -5.87 -32.39
N THR A 131 -16.58 -4.83 -32.17
CA THR A 131 -16.17 -3.99 -33.33
C THR A 131 -14.92 -3.08 -33.25
N ALA A 132 -14.15 -2.96 -32.17
CA ALA A 132 -12.98 -2.05 -32.20
C ALA A 132 -11.90 -2.39 -31.17
N GLY A 133 -10.96 -3.28 -31.55
CA GLY A 133 -9.76 -3.57 -30.76
C GLY A 133 -10.03 -4.19 -29.38
N THR A 134 -8.98 -4.71 -28.76
CA THR A 134 -9.05 -5.27 -27.42
C THR A 134 -8.89 -4.14 -26.41
N ASN A 135 -9.95 -3.80 -25.69
CA ASN A 135 -9.84 -2.87 -24.57
C ASN A 135 -9.01 -3.54 -23.46
N GLN A 136 -7.77 -3.06 -23.26
CA GLN A 136 -6.80 -3.66 -22.35
C GLN A 136 -7.30 -3.71 -20.90
N LYS A 137 -8.09 -2.71 -20.48
CA LYS A 137 -8.69 -2.68 -19.14
C LYS A 137 -9.73 -3.78 -18.95
N ILE A 138 -10.62 -3.95 -19.94
CA ILE A 138 -11.62 -5.02 -19.93
C ILE A 138 -10.93 -6.38 -19.92
N LEU A 139 -9.93 -6.58 -20.78
CA LEU A 139 -9.17 -7.83 -20.80
C LEU A 139 -8.47 -8.11 -19.47
N GLN A 140 -7.90 -7.08 -18.83
CA GLN A 140 -7.31 -7.21 -17.50
C GLN A 140 -8.34 -7.65 -16.46
N ASP A 141 -9.51 -7.00 -16.40
CA ASP A 141 -10.58 -7.35 -15.45
C ASP A 141 -11.05 -8.80 -15.67
N VAL A 142 -11.22 -9.20 -16.94
CA VAL A 142 -11.56 -10.56 -17.35
C VAL A 142 -10.51 -11.58 -16.86
N LEU A 143 -9.22 -11.34 -17.15
CA LEU A 143 -8.13 -12.25 -16.79
C LEU A 143 -7.99 -12.34 -15.27
N GLN A 144 -8.19 -11.24 -14.54
CA GLN A 144 -8.18 -11.23 -13.08
C GLN A 144 -9.33 -12.05 -12.48
N ASN A 145 -10.54 -11.91 -13.03
CA ASN A 145 -11.68 -12.71 -12.56
C ASN A 145 -11.46 -14.20 -12.84
N LEU A 146 -10.97 -14.55 -14.03
CA LEU A 146 -10.64 -15.94 -14.36
C LEU A 146 -9.51 -16.50 -13.48
N ALA A 147 -8.48 -15.69 -13.22
CA ALA A 147 -7.40 -16.07 -12.32
C ALA A 147 -7.90 -16.32 -10.90
N ARG A 148 -8.82 -15.50 -10.37
CA ARG A 148 -9.44 -15.71 -9.04
C ARG A 148 -10.29 -16.99 -8.99
N GLU A 149 -11.11 -17.24 -10.01
CA GLU A 149 -11.88 -18.49 -10.10
C GLU A 149 -10.95 -19.71 -10.13
N PHE A 150 -9.85 -19.63 -10.87
CA PHE A 150 -8.82 -20.67 -10.87
C PHE A 150 -8.10 -20.79 -9.51
N GLY A 151 -7.79 -19.67 -8.86
CA GLY A 151 -7.20 -19.60 -7.52
C GLY A 151 -8.07 -20.22 -6.42
N SER A 152 -9.37 -20.36 -6.66
CA SER A 152 -10.31 -21.05 -5.76
C SER A 152 -10.24 -22.58 -5.83
N LEU A 153 -9.65 -23.15 -6.89
CA LEU A 153 -9.52 -24.61 -7.06
C LEU A 153 -8.47 -25.20 -6.12
N ALA A 154 -8.45 -26.52 -5.95
CA ALA A 154 -7.44 -27.20 -5.15
C ALA A 154 -6.01 -26.87 -5.64
N HIS A 155 -5.05 -26.87 -4.72
CA HIS A 155 -3.62 -26.80 -5.09
C HIS A 155 -3.26 -27.98 -6.02
N GLY A 156 -2.30 -27.80 -6.94
CA GLY A 156 -1.99 -28.80 -7.97
C GLY A 156 -3.00 -28.94 -9.11
N SER A 157 -4.07 -28.13 -9.14
CA SER A 157 -5.03 -28.08 -10.26
C SER A 157 -4.40 -27.49 -11.52
N THR A 158 -4.87 -27.93 -12.69
CA THR A 158 -4.40 -27.43 -13.99
C THR A 158 -5.50 -26.67 -14.72
N LEU A 159 -5.17 -25.47 -15.22
CA LEU A 159 -6.00 -24.72 -16.15
C LEU A 159 -5.43 -24.81 -17.56
N ARG A 160 -6.23 -25.32 -18.49
CA ARG A 160 -5.95 -25.25 -19.92
C ARG A 160 -6.66 -24.04 -20.52
N MET A 161 -5.94 -23.12 -21.15
CA MET A 161 -6.56 -21.94 -21.78
C MET A 161 -5.86 -21.51 -23.08
N PRO A 162 -6.60 -20.93 -24.04
CA PRO A 162 -5.99 -20.20 -25.14
C PRO A 162 -5.55 -18.81 -24.68
N ILE A 163 -4.78 -18.11 -25.51
CA ILE A 163 -4.57 -16.66 -25.32
C ILE A 163 -5.86 -15.92 -25.69
N MET A 164 -6.47 -15.26 -24.70
CA MET A 164 -7.72 -14.52 -24.88
C MET A 164 -7.46 -13.08 -25.32
N GLY A 165 -8.33 -12.53 -26.18
CA GLY A 165 -8.28 -11.11 -26.56
C GLY A 165 -7.25 -10.75 -27.64
N THR A 166 -6.63 -11.72 -28.32
CA THR A 166 -5.68 -11.46 -29.41
C THR A 166 -6.23 -11.71 -30.82
N GLY A 167 -7.29 -12.50 -30.96
CA GLY A 167 -7.75 -12.95 -32.28
C GLY A 167 -6.70 -13.85 -32.95
N LYS A 168 -6.66 -13.85 -34.29
CA LYS A 168 -5.54 -14.47 -35.04
C LYS A 168 -4.41 -13.45 -35.18
N ALA A 169 -3.20 -13.79 -34.75
CA ALA A 169 -2.07 -12.91 -34.96
C ALA A 169 -1.64 -12.95 -36.44
N ARG A 170 -1.13 -11.83 -36.94
CA ARG A 170 -0.51 -11.72 -38.28
C ARG A 170 0.96 -11.40 -38.11
N SER A 171 1.77 -11.66 -39.13
CA SER A 171 3.19 -11.28 -39.20
C SER A 171 3.38 -9.77 -39.45
N GLU A 172 2.64 -8.96 -38.71
CA GLU A 172 2.69 -7.51 -38.71
C GLU A 172 3.18 -7.07 -37.32
N GLU A 173 4.19 -6.20 -37.28
CA GLU A 173 4.93 -5.84 -36.05
C GLU A 173 4.01 -5.36 -34.91
N ASP A 174 3.01 -4.53 -35.23
CA ASP A 174 2.04 -4.03 -34.26
C ASP A 174 1.17 -5.15 -33.67
N THR A 175 0.81 -6.15 -34.48
CA THR A 175 0.00 -7.30 -34.07
C THR A 175 0.80 -8.24 -33.16
N GLU A 176 2.07 -8.47 -33.48
CA GLU A 176 2.98 -9.22 -32.61
C GLU A 176 3.18 -8.55 -31.25
N LYS A 177 3.40 -7.23 -31.24
CA LYS A 177 3.58 -6.45 -30.02
C LYS A 177 2.33 -6.50 -29.15
N MET A 178 1.14 -6.38 -29.75
CA MET A 178 -0.13 -6.55 -29.06
C MET A 178 -0.24 -7.96 -28.45
N PHE A 179 0.08 -9.00 -29.22
CA PHE A 179 0.02 -10.38 -28.77
C PHE A 179 0.94 -10.63 -27.56
N ARG A 180 2.20 -10.20 -27.62
CA ARG A 180 3.17 -10.30 -26.51
C ARG A 180 2.73 -9.52 -25.26
N THR A 181 2.08 -8.37 -25.47
CA THR A 181 1.51 -7.57 -24.37
C THR A 181 0.40 -8.34 -23.66
N VAL A 182 -0.46 -9.04 -24.40
CA VAL A 182 -1.52 -9.87 -23.82
C VAL A 182 -0.97 -11.09 -23.08
N VAL A 183 0.07 -11.75 -23.61
CA VAL A 183 0.76 -12.84 -22.90
C VAL A 183 1.31 -12.32 -21.57
N SER A 184 1.99 -11.18 -21.58
CA SER A 184 2.53 -10.57 -20.35
C SER A 184 1.43 -10.24 -19.33
N LEU A 185 0.34 -9.63 -19.78
CA LEU A 185 -0.83 -9.32 -18.94
C LEU A 185 -1.45 -10.59 -18.33
N THR A 186 -1.51 -11.68 -19.11
CA THR A 186 -2.00 -12.98 -18.63
C THR A 186 -1.12 -13.50 -17.50
N LEU A 187 0.21 -13.48 -17.66
CA LEU A 187 1.13 -13.91 -16.61
C LEU A 187 0.99 -13.06 -15.34
N ASP A 188 0.91 -11.74 -15.47
CA ASP A 188 0.80 -10.82 -14.34
C ASP A 188 -0.49 -11.04 -13.54
N CYS A 189 -1.60 -11.41 -14.21
CA CYS A 189 -2.87 -11.72 -13.54
C CYS A 189 -2.88 -13.11 -12.87
N PHE A 190 -2.25 -14.12 -13.48
CA PHE A 190 -2.34 -15.50 -13.01
C PHE A 190 -1.27 -15.89 -12.00
N LEU A 191 -0.04 -15.36 -12.09
CA LEU A 191 1.06 -15.75 -11.19
C LEU A 191 0.72 -15.65 -9.69
N PRO A 192 0.01 -14.60 -9.20
CA PRO A 192 -0.40 -14.53 -7.79
C PRO A 192 -1.34 -15.66 -7.36
N GLU A 193 -2.21 -16.14 -8.25
CA GLU A 193 -3.22 -17.16 -7.96
C GLU A 193 -2.69 -18.60 -8.18
N ILE A 194 -1.63 -18.72 -8.98
CA ILE A 194 -0.93 -19.99 -9.26
C ILE A 194 -0.12 -20.46 -8.03
N LEU A 195 0.51 -19.52 -7.33
CA LEU A 195 1.47 -19.81 -6.26
C LEU A 195 0.78 -19.73 -4.89
N PRO A 196 0.70 -20.84 -4.13
CA PRO A 196 0.21 -20.77 -2.77
C PRO A 196 1.20 -20.06 -1.85
N ASP A 197 0.67 -19.28 -0.90
CA ASP A 197 1.44 -18.64 0.18
C ASP A 197 2.23 -19.66 1.01
N ASP A 198 1.69 -20.87 1.19
CA ASP A 198 2.40 -21.97 1.82
C ASP A 198 3.32 -22.68 0.82
N MET A 199 4.62 -22.59 1.08
CA MET A 199 5.67 -23.23 0.28
C MET A 199 5.58 -24.77 0.26
N GLN A 200 4.83 -25.39 1.18
CA GLN A 200 4.63 -26.85 1.23
C GLN A 200 3.53 -27.35 0.29
N LEU A 201 2.68 -26.45 -0.21
CA LEU A 201 1.59 -26.79 -1.13
C LEU A 201 2.09 -26.75 -2.57
N SER A 202 1.59 -27.68 -3.38
CA SER A 202 1.92 -27.75 -4.81
C SER A 202 1.32 -26.54 -5.54
N PRO A 203 2.11 -25.81 -6.36
CA PRO A 203 1.56 -24.78 -7.24
C PRO A 203 0.46 -25.32 -8.15
N ARG A 204 -0.45 -24.45 -8.57
CA ARG A 204 -1.34 -24.76 -9.69
C ARG A 204 -0.57 -24.64 -11.00
N ARG A 205 -1.11 -25.16 -12.11
CA ARG A 205 -0.44 -25.09 -13.41
C ARG A 205 -1.31 -24.43 -14.47
N LEU A 206 -0.73 -23.52 -15.24
CA LEU A 206 -1.37 -22.85 -16.37
C LEU A 206 -0.80 -23.37 -17.69
N LEU A 207 -1.64 -23.99 -18.51
CA LEU A 207 -1.30 -24.46 -19.85
C LEU A 207 -1.85 -23.46 -20.89
N LEU A 208 -0.95 -22.74 -21.54
CA LEU A 208 -1.26 -21.83 -22.64
C LEU A 208 -1.20 -22.60 -23.95
N VAL A 209 -2.37 -22.95 -24.49
CA VAL A 209 -2.49 -23.85 -25.65
C VAL A 209 -2.80 -23.09 -26.93
N HIS A 210 -2.02 -23.34 -27.97
CA HIS A 210 -2.30 -22.79 -29.31
C HIS A 210 -1.88 -23.77 -30.42
N PRO A 211 -2.74 -24.03 -31.43
CA PRO A 211 -2.46 -25.05 -32.45
C PRO A 211 -1.51 -24.57 -33.55
N MET A 212 -1.47 -23.25 -33.81
CA MET A 212 -0.62 -22.68 -34.86
C MET A 212 0.81 -22.48 -34.36
N GLU A 213 1.77 -22.91 -35.16
CA GLU A 213 3.20 -22.82 -34.88
C GLU A 213 3.63 -21.39 -34.54
N TYR A 214 3.29 -20.43 -35.39
CA TYR A 214 3.69 -19.02 -35.23
C TYR A 214 3.28 -18.43 -33.87
N GLU A 215 2.00 -18.45 -33.50
CA GLU A 215 1.53 -17.91 -32.23
C GLU A 215 2.03 -18.72 -31.03
N SER A 216 2.14 -20.05 -31.16
CA SER A 216 2.72 -20.88 -30.09
C SER A 216 4.18 -20.51 -29.83
N SER A 217 4.95 -20.20 -30.88
CA SER A 217 6.33 -19.70 -30.79
C SER A 217 6.41 -18.29 -30.20
N LEU A 218 5.42 -17.41 -30.43
CA LEU A 218 5.33 -16.10 -29.77
C LEU A 218 5.09 -16.22 -28.26
N ILE A 219 4.26 -17.17 -27.84
CA ILE A 219 4.06 -17.48 -26.40
C ILE A 219 5.36 -18.03 -25.82
N ALA A 220 5.96 -19.05 -26.45
CA ALA A 220 7.21 -19.67 -26.03
C ALA A 220 8.34 -18.64 -25.88
N SER A 221 8.47 -17.73 -26.86
CA SER A 221 9.43 -16.62 -26.83
C SER A 221 9.21 -15.71 -25.63
N SER A 222 7.96 -15.34 -25.32
CA SER A 222 7.64 -14.51 -24.15
C SER A 222 7.98 -15.20 -22.83
N LEU A 223 7.67 -16.49 -22.69
CA LEU A 223 8.03 -17.27 -21.50
C LEU A 223 9.54 -17.40 -21.33
N ALA A 224 10.25 -17.66 -22.44
CA ALA A 224 11.70 -17.79 -22.43
C ALA A 224 12.43 -16.49 -22.07
N GLN A 225 11.92 -15.33 -22.54
CA GLN A 225 12.45 -14.02 -22.12
C GLN A 225 12.31 -13.82 -20.60
N LYS A 226 11.15 -14.20 -20.02
CA LYS A 226 10.94 -14.17 -18.57
C LYS A 226 11.88 -15.14 -17.85
N ALA A 227 12.10 -16.34 -18.37
CA ALA A 227 13.04 -17.29 -17.79
C ALA A 227 14.50 -16.81 -17.82
N VAL A 228 14.95 -16.23 -18.94
CA VAL A 228 16.28 -15.62 -19.06
C VAL A 228 16.45 -14.50 -18.03
N PHE A 229 15.43 -13.64 -17.90
CA PHE A 229 15.43 -12.58 -16.89
C PHE A 229 15.58 -13.13 -15.47
N LEU A 230 14.76 -14.12 -15.08
CA LEU A 230 14.87 -14.75 -13.76
C LEU A 230 16.22 -15.42 -13.55
N THR A 231 16.78 -16.02 -14.60
CA THR A 231 18.10 -16.67 -14.55
C THR A 231 19.22 -15.65 -14.32
N LEU A 232 19.17 -14.48 -14.97
CA LEU A 232 20.11 -13.39 -14.72
C LEU A 232 20.02 -12.93 -13.26
N LEU A 233 18.80 -12.80 -12.71
CA LEU A 233 18.60 -12.46 -11.31
C LEU A 233 19.11 -13.57 -10.36
N ASP A 234 18.90 -14.84 -10.68
CA ASP A 234 19.38 -15.97 -9.88
C ASP A 234 20.91 -16.02 -9.88
N LYS A 235 21.57 -15.86 -11.03
CA LYS A 235 23.04 -15.82 -11.18
C LYS A 235 23.67 -14.66 -10.41
N LEU A 236 22.97 -13.52 -10.31
CA LEU A 236 23.39 -12.37 -9.49
C LEU A 236 23.03 -12.51 -8.00
N ASN A 237 22.37 -13.60 -7.62
CA ASN A 237 21.80 -13.82 -6.29
C ASN A 237 20.90 -12.65 -5.84
N LEU A 238 20.12 -12.13 -6.80
CA LEU A 238 19.15 -11.04 -6.64
C LEU A 238 17.71 -11.53 -6.65
N SER A 239 17.46 -12.71 -7.19
CA SER A 239 16.12 -13.26 -7.32
C SER A 239 15.54 -13.63 -5.96
N LYS A 240 14.56 -12.84 -5.52
CA LYS A 240 13.59 -13.23 -4.47
C LYS A 240 12.27 -13.75 -5.06
N THR A 241 12.19 -13.88 -6.39
CA THR A 241 11.04 -14.55 -7.02
C THR A 241 11.00 -16.00 -6.57
N ASP A 242 9.79 -16.49 -6.31
CA ASP A 242 9.58 -17.87 -5.91
C ASP A 242 10.31 -18.80 -6.89
N LYS A 243 11.18 -19.67 -6.36
CA LYS A 243 11.96 -20.62 -7.18
C LYS A 243 11.06 -21.63 -7.89
N ARG A 244 9.81 -21.78 -7.44
CA ARG A 244 8.76 -22.55 -8.11
C ARG A 244 8.24 -21.87 -9.39
N ILE A 245 8.57 -20.59 -9.64
CA ILE A 245 8.26 -19.94 -10.93
C ILE A 245 9.22 -20.47 -11.99
N VAL A 246 8.75 -21.51 -12.66
CA VAL A 246 9.45 -22.21 -13.73
C VAL A 246 8.53 -22.23 -14.95
N TYR A 247 9.09 -21.92 -16.11
CA TYR A 247 8.38 -21.92 -17.39
C TYR A 247 8.66 -23.20 -18.15
N GLY A 248 7.64 -23.75 -18.81
CA GLY A 248 7.74 -25.01 -19.53
C GLY A 248 7.43 -24.88 -21.02
N LEU A 249 8.14 -25.66 -21.83
CA LEU A 249 7.78 -25.96 -23.21
C LEU A 249 7.27 -27.40 -23.26
N ALA A 250 6.02 -27.60 -23.67
CA ALA A 250 5.45 -28.95 -23.74
C ALA A 250 5.85 -29.67 -25.04
N HIS A 251 6.11 -30.97 -24.98
CA HIS A 251 6.35 -31.76 -26.20
C HIS A 251 5.49 -33.03 -26.24
N GLY A 252 4.88 -33.27 -27.40
CA GLY A 252 4.16 -34.51 -27.71
C GLY A 252 5.04 -35.57 -28.37
N ASN A 253 4.48 -36.77 -28.56
CA ASN A 253 5.12 -37.83 -29.35
C ASN A 253 5.10 -37.51 -30.85
N ASP A 254 4.04 -36.85 -31.32
CA ASP A 254 3.90 -36.43 -32.70
C ASP A 254 4.74 -35.18 -32.99
N ARG A 255 5.43 -35.17 -34.14
CA ARG A 255 6.24 -34.01 -34.58
C ARG A 255 5.42 -32.73 -34.68
N SER A 256 4.14 -32.81 -35.03
CA SER A 256 3.24 -31.65 -35.05
C SER A 256 3.08 -31.00 -33.67
N ASN A 257 3.36 -31.71 -32.58
CA ASN A 257 3.17 -31.26 -31.21
C ASN A 257 4.51 -30.99 -30.48
N GLN A 258 5.62 -30.92 -31.22
CA GLN A 258 6.96 -30.67 -30.69
C GLN A 258 7.45 -29.27 -31.05
N PHE A 259 7.77 -28.45 -30.05
CA PHE A 259 8.46 -27.18 -30.30
C PHE A 259 9.92 -27.37 -30.69
N ILE A 260 10.58 -28.40 -30.16
CA ILE A 260 12.03 -28.55 -30.09
C ILE A 260 12.37 -30.04 -30.15
N ASN A 261 13.55 -30.39 -30.68
CA ASN A 261 14.08 -31.74 -30.55
C ASN A 261 14.63 -32.00 -29.13
N LYS A 262 14.03 -32.98 -28.44
CA LYS A 262 14.38 -33.37 -27.06
C LYS A 262 15.86 -33.69 -26.87
N GLU A 263 16.51 -34.32 -27.86
CA GLU A 263 17.92 -34.74 -27.76
C GLU A 263 18.87 -33.53 -27.76
N ASN A 264 18.49 -32.44 -28.42
CA ASN A 264 19.32 -31.25 -28.59
C ASN A 264 19.10 -30.22 -27.47
N PHE A 265 17.94 -30.25 -26.80
CA PHE A 265 17.54 -29.24 -25.82
C PHE A 265 18.58 -29.01 -24.72
N SER A 266 19.04 -30.07 -24.04
CA SER A 266 19.98 -29.91 -22.92
C SER A 266 21.30 -29.27 -23.35
N SER A 267 21.84 -29.69 -24.49
CA SER A 267 23.09 -29.16 -25.06
C SER A 267 22.94 -27.70 -25.48
N ALA A 268 21.84 -27.34 -26.15
CA ALA A 268 21.55 -25.96 -26.52
C ALA A 268 21.41 -25.04 -25.30
N MET A 269 20.73 -25.50 -24.25
CA MET A 269 20.53 -24.75 -23.01
C MET A 269 21.84 -24.47 -22.25
N GLN A 270 22.83 -25.37 -22.32
CA GLN A 270 24.16 -25.11 -21.76
C GLN A 270 24.88 -23.96 -22.50
N CYS A 271 24.76 -23.89 -23.82
CA CYS A 271 25.30 -22.78 -24.62
C CYS A 271 24.62 -21.45 -24.28
N PHE A 272 23.29 -21.45 -24.10
CA PHE A 272 22.56 -20.25 -23.68
C PHE A 272 22.90 -19.82 -22.25
N ASP A 273 23.01 -20.75 -21.30
CA ASP A 273 23.39 -20.43 -19.91
C ASP A 273 24.79 -19.79 -19.86
N LYS A 274 25.74 -20.33 -20.62
CA LYS A 274 27.09 -19.76 -20.80
C LYS A 274 27.06 -18.38 -21.45
N ALA A 275 26.15 -18.15 -22.41
CA ALA A 275 25.98 -16.83 -23.01
C ALA A 275 25.48 -15.79 -21.98
N LEU A 276 24.64 -16.19 -21.02
CA LEU A 276 24.22 -15.33 -19.91
C LEU A 276 25.38 -15.01 -18.98
N ASP A 277 26.27 -15.97 -18.69
CA ASP A 277 27.49 -15.70 -17.91
C ASP A 277 28.36 -14.64 -18.61
N PHE A 278 28.57 -14.79 -19.92
CA PHE A 278 29.31 -13.78 -20.70
C PHE A 278 28.62 -12.42 -20.75
N LEU A 279 27.28 -12.36 -20.77
CA LEU A 279 26.54 -11.10 -20.64
C LEU A 279 26.83 -10.41 -19.30
N LEU A 280 26.79 -11.16 -18.20
CA LEU A 280 27.06 -10.65 -16.86
C LEU A 280 28.52 -10.20 -16.68
N GLU A 281 29.47 -10.88 -17.33
CA GLU A 281 30.89 -10.50 -17.39
C GLU A 281 31.18 -9.32 -18.34
N GLY A 282 30.18 -8.83 -19.08
CA GLY A 282 30.33 -7.76 -20.07
C GLY A 282 30.99 -8.18 -21.38
N LYS A 283 31.23 -9.48 -21.60
CA LYS A 283 31.86 -10.06 -22.79
C LYS A 283 30.85 -10.26 -23.93
N ARG A 284 30.34 -9.14 -24.46
CA ARG A 284 29.24 -9.11 -25.46
C ARG A 284 29.45 -9.98 -26.69
N LYS A 285 30.65 -9.95 -27.28
CA LYS A 285 30.96 -10.75 -28.49
C LYS A 285 30.92 -12.25 -28.19
N GLU A 286 31.38 -12.65 -27.01
CA GLU A 286 31.38 -14.05 -26.57
C GLU A 286 29.95 -14.51 -26.26
N ALA A 287 29.12 -13.66 -25.65
CA ALA A 287 27.70 -13.93 -25.42
C ALA A 287 26.95 -14.17 -26.74
N ILE A 288 27.17 -13.33 -27.76
CA ILE A 288 26.55 -13.49 -29.08
C ILE A 288 27.01 -14.80 -29.73
N LYS A 289 28.31 -15.12 -29.65
CA LYS A 289 28.86 -16.37 -30.20
C LYS A 289 28.26 -17.61 -29.51
N ALA A 290 28.26 -17.66 -28.18
CA ALA A 290 27.74 -18.79 -27.41
C ALA A 290 26.23 -18.99 -27.62
N SER A 291 25.46 -17.91 -27.71
CA SER A 291 24.02 -18.00 -28.04
C SER A 291 23.76 -18.43 -29.49
N ALA A 292 24.62 -18.04 -30.44
CA ALA A 292 24.56 -18.55 -31.81
C ALA A 292 24.88 -20.06 -31.89
N GLU A 293 25.86 -20.54 -31.11
CA GLU A 293 26.16 -21.98 -31.00
C GLU A 293 24.94 -22.76 -30.47
N GLY A 294 24.25 -22.25 -29.45
CA GLY A 294 23.01 -22.87 -28.94
C GLY A 294 21.91 -22.95 -30.00
N CYS A 295 21.72 -21.89 -30.79
CA CYS A 295 20.77 -21.85 -31.91
C CYS A 295 21.17 -22.79 -33.07
N GLN A 296 22.46 -23.01 -33.31
CA GLN A 296 22.91 -23.99 -34.30
C GLN A 296 22.60 -25.43 -33.88
N ILE A 297 22.68 -25.72 -32.58
CA ILE A 297 22.30 -27.04 -32.02
C ILE A 297 20.79 -27.24 -32.09
N GLU A 298 20.02 -26.21 -31.74
CA GLU A 298 18.56 -26.24 -31.78
C GLU A 298 17.98 -24.94 -32.39
N PRO A 299 17.69 -24.94 -33.70
CA PRO A 299 17.18 -23.76 -34.41
C PRO A 299 15.85 -23.23 -33.87
N ASP A 300 15.00 -24.10 -33.30
CA ASP A 300 13.70 -23.69 -32.78
C ASP A 300 13.82 -22.79 -31.54
N LEU A 301 15.01 -22.75 -30.90
CA LEU A 301 15.34 -21.85 -29.80
C LEU A 301 15.94 -20.51 -30.26
N CYS A 302 15.86 -20.16 -31.55
CA CYS A 302 16.39 -18.90 -32.10
C CYS A 302 15.88 -17.63 -31.36
N PHE A 303 14.68 -17.68 -30.76
CA PHE A 303 14.18 -16.58 -29.94
C PHE A 303 15.05 -16.27 -28.70
N LEU A 304 15.72 -17.28 -28.10
CA LEU A 304 16.67 -17.08 -26.99
C LEU A 304 17.90 -16.32 -27.48
N GLN A 305 18.45 -16.74 -28.63
CA GLN A 305 19.57 -16.03 -29.27
C GLN A 305 19.17 -14.59 -29.59
N GLY A 306 18.01 -14.36 -30.19
CA GLY A 306 17.51 -13.03 -30.52
C GLY A 306 17.43 -12.12 -29.30
N TYR A 307 16.91 -12.63 -28.18
CA TYR A 307 16.83 -11.86 -26.94
C TYR A 307 18.21 -11.60 -26.32
N ILE A 308 19.07 -12.61 -26.19
CA ILE A 308 20.44 -12.47 -25.67
C ILE A 308 21.26 -11.50 -26.52
N THR A 309 21.12 -11.58 -27.85
CA THR A 309 21.79 -10.67 -28.80
C THR A 309 21.27 -9.26 -28.67
N SER A 310 19.95 -9.07 -28.48
CA SER A 310 19.36 -7.76 -28.18
C SER A 310 19.97 -7.15 -26.91
N LEU A 311 20.06 -7.93 -25.82
CA LEU A 311 20.70 -7.51 -24.57
C LEU A 311 22.19 -7.19 -24.76
N ALA A 312 22.91 -7.98 -25.55
CA ALA A 312 24.34 -7.78 -25.82
C ALA A 312 24.62 -6.53 -26.69
N ASN A 313 23.75 -6.25 -27.66
CA ASN A 313 23.90 -5.14 -28.59
C ASN A 313 23.51 -3.80 -27.97
N GLN A 314 22.56 -3.80 -27.04
CA GLN A 314 22.23 -2.62 -26.26
C GLN A 314 23.38 -2.31 -25.30
N LYS A 315 23.83 -1.04 -25.31
CA LYS A 315 24.92 -0.62 -24.43
C LYS A 315 24.60 -0.84 -22.95
N GLU A 316 23.31 -0.87 -22.59
CA GLU A 316 22.80 -1.00 -21.24
C GLU A 316 21.75 -2.11 -21.11
N GLY A 317 21.62 -3.04 -22.07
CA GLY A 317 20.49 -3.98 -22.09
C GLY A 317 20.30 -4.76 -20.79
N VAL A 318 21.39 -5.26 -20.18
CA VAL A 318 21.33 -5.94 -18.87
C VAL A 318 20.99 -4.97 -17.73
N LEU A 319 21.52 -3.74 -17.75
CA LEU A 319 21.25 -2.72 -16.72
C LEU A 319 19.81 -2.21 -16.78
N ASP A 320 19.25 -2.03 -17.97
CA ASP A 320 17.86 -1.62 -18.19
C ASP A 320 16.91 -2.68 -17.64
N VAL A 321 17.22 -3.96 -17.90
CA VAL A 321 16.46 -5.09 -17.39
C VAL A 321 16.50 -5.16 -15.85
N LEU A 322 17.67 -4.98 -15.24
CA LEU A 322 17.79 -4.92 -13.78
C LEU A 322 17.07 -3.70 -13.18
N THR A 323 17.10 -2.57 -13.87
CA THR A 323 16.38 -1.36 -13.48
C THR A 323 14.87 -1.59 -13.44
N GLU A 324 14.31 -2.26 -14.45
CA GLU A 324 12.88 -2.62 -14.46
C GLU A 324 12.53 -3.59 -13.33
N GLU A 325 13.41 -4.51 -12.94
CA GLU A 325 13.19 -5.36 -11.75
C GLU A 325 13.13 -4.54 -10.47
N ILE A 326 14.07 -3.61 -10.30
CA ILE A 326 14.12 -2.73 -9.14
C ILE A 326 12.83 -1.89 -9.06
N LEU A 327 12.34 -1.38 -10.19
CA LEU A 327 11.06 -0.66 -10.27
C LEU A 327 9.87 -1.58 -9.96
N SER A 328 9.89 -2.83 -10.44
CA SER A 328 8.87 -3.85 -10.15
C SER A 328 8.80 -4.16 -8.65
N LEU A 329 9.94 -4.40 -8.00
CA LEU A 329 10.04 -4.60 -6.55
C LEU A 329 9.53 -3.38 -5.78
N ALA A 330 9.91 -2.18 -6.19
CA ALA A 330 9.44 -0.94 -5.57
C ALA A 330 7.93 -0.73 -5.72
N ARG A 331 7.35 -1.00 -6.90
CA ARG A 331 5.89 -0.95 -7.15
C ARG A 331 5.14 -1.95 -6.27
N LYS A 332 5.77 -3.08 -5.97
CA LYS A 332 5.23 -4.09 -5.04
C LYS A 332 5.43 -3.72 -3.57
N GLY A 333 6.11 -2.62 -3.23
CA GLY A 333 6.39 -2.21 -1.84
C GLY A 333 7.62 -2.87 -1.20
N ASN A 334 8.36 -3.70 -1.94
CA ASN A 334 9.53 -4.44 -1.47
C ASN A 334 10.81 -3.58 -1.59
N ILE A 335 10.86 -2.47 -0.82
CA ILE A 335 11.89 -1.44 -0.99
C ILE A 335 13.27 -1.87 -0.51
N ARG A 336 13.34 -2.74 0.49
CA ARG A 336 14.62 -3.32 0.94
C ARG A 336 15.24 -4.16 -0.18
N GLU A 337 14.43 -4.96 -0.85
CA GLU A 337 14.81 -5.81 -1.98
C GLU A 337 15.24 -4.98 -3.17
N ALA A 338 14.47 -3.93 -3.49
CA ALA A 338 14.82 -2.98 -4.53
C ALA A 338 16.20 -2.34 -4.27
N LEU A 339 16.51 -2.02 -3.01
CA LEU A 339 17.83 -1.51 -2.61
C LEU A 339 18.93 -2.57 -2.74
N CYS A 340 18.69 -3.82 -2.32
CA CYS A 340 19.63 -4.94 -2.51
C CYS A 340 19.98 -5.12 -4.01
N ALA A 341 18.97 -5.13 -4.87
CA ALA A 341 19.14 -5.21 -6.32
C ALA A 341 19.91 -4.00 -6.87
N GLY A 342 19.63 -2.81 -6.36
CA GLY A 342 20.38 -1.59 -6.67
C GLY A 342 21.88 -1.67 -6.32
N TYR A 343 22.25 -2.27 -5.19
CA TYR A 343 23.65 -2.45 -4.80
C TYR A 343 24.40 -3.37 -5.76
N SER A 344 23.78 -4.47 -6.20
CA SER A 344 24.37 -5.33 -7.23
C SER A 344 24.50 -4.61 -8.57
N LEU A 345 23.52 -3.77 -8.94
CA LEU A 345 23.61 -2.91 -10.13
C LEU A 345 24.80 -1.95 -10.04
N LYS A 346 25.07 -1.40 -8.85
CA LYS A 346 26.24 -0.53 -8.58
C LYS A 346 27.57 -1.27 -8.78
N GLN A 347 27.65 -2.53 -8.39
CA GLN A 347 28.84 -3.36 -8.55
C GLN A 347 29.13 -3.72 -10.02
N MET A 348 28.12 -3.74 -10.89
CA MET A 348 28.27 -4.05 -12.33
C MET A 348 28.71 -2.85 -13.20
N GLY A 349 28.97 -1.69 -12.60
CA GLY A 349 29.43 -0.47 -13.30
C GLY A 349 28.28 0.43 -13.76
N GLN A 350 27.92 1.41 -12.94
CA GLN A 350 26.85 2.39 -13.19
C GLN A 350 27.28 3.56 -14.10
N LYS A 351 26.28 4.21 -14.72
CA LYS A 351 26.39 5.57 -15.29
C LYS A 351 25.81 6.57 -14.29
N LYS A 352 26.14 7.86 -14.45
CA LYS A 352 25.58 8.99 -13.65
C LYS A 352 24.05 8.98 -13.49
N GLN A 353 23.29 8.55 -14.50
CA GLN A 353 21.81 8.50 -14.40
C GLN A 353 21.33 7.35 -13.52
N THR A 354 21.96 6.17 -13.59
CA THR A 354 21.66 5.04 -12.70
C THR A 354 22.15 5.28 -11.27
N ASP A 355 23.18 6.10 -11.07
CA ASP A 355 23.59 6.59 -9.74
C ASP A 355 22.46 7.39 -9.09
N SER A 356 21.85 8.34 -9.82
CA SER A 356 20.75 9.16 -9.29
C SER A 356 19.51 8.33 -8.93
N PHE A 357 19.24 7.27 -9.69
CA PHE A 357 18.16 6.33 -9.41
C PHE A 357 18.47 5.45 -8.20
N PHE A 358 19.69 4.96 -8.08
CA PHE A 358 20.15 4.20 -6.92
C PHE A 358 20.08 5.05 -5.64
N GLU A 359 20.54 6.30 -5.68
CA GLU A 359 20.40 7.26 -4.58
C GLU A 359 18.93 7.49 -4.22
N ALA A 360 18.04 7.60 -5.21
CA ALA A 360 16.61 7.75 -4.96
C ALA A 360 16.02 6.53 -4.22
N ILE A 361 16.41 5.31 -4.58
CA ILE A 361 15.99 4.08 -3.88
C ILE A 361 16.57 4.03 -2.47
N GLN A 362 17.85 4.38 -2.30
CA GLN A 362 18.49 4.41 -1.00
C GLN A 362 17.81 5.42 -0.06
N ASN A 363 17.49 6.62 -0.56
CA ASN A 363 16.73 7.62 0.17
C ASN A 363 15.31 7.16 0.48
N CYS A 364 14.66 6.46 -0.45
CA CYS A 364 13.35 5.87 -0.25
C CYS A 364 13.36 4.82 0.88
N TYR A 365 14.34 3.92 0.90
CA TYR A 365 14.51 2.93 1.96
C TYR A 365 14.82 3.57 3.32
N LYS A 366 15.67 4.60 3.35
CA LYS A 366 15.94 5.40 4.54
C LYS A 366 14.65 6.00 5.12
N ASN A 367 13.84 6.64 4.28
CA ASN A 367 12.56 7.22 4.69
C ASN A 367 11.60 6.14 5.23
N TYR A 368 11.56 4.99 4.57
CA TYR A 368 10.77 3.86 5.03
C TYR A 368 11.19 3.37 6.41
N CYS A 369 12.50 3.19 6.65
CA CYS A 369 13.04 2.81 7.96
C CYS A 369 12.67 3.82 9.05
N SER A 370 12.87 5.12 8.78
CA SER A 370 12.49 6.18 9.73
C SER A 370 10.98 6.19 10.01
N SER A 371 10.16 6.08 8.97
CA SER A 371 8.70 6.00 9.09
C SER A 371 8.27 4.80 9.94
N ALA A 372 8.87 3.63 9.71
CA ALA A 372 8.54 2.41 10.45
C ALA A 372 8.88 2.50 11.94
N LEU A 373 10.00 3.14 12.28
CA LEU A 373 10.41 3.37 13.66
C LEU A 373 9.56 4.45 14.34
N GLU A 374 9.35 5.60 13.69
CA GLU A 374 8.49 6.68 14.20
C GLU A 374 7.04 6.18 14.39
N SER A 375 6.55 5.32 13.50
CA SER A 375 5.20 4.73 13.63
C SER A 375 5.10 3.76 14.80
N ARG A 376 6.13 2.94 15.07
CA ARG A 376 6.15 2.09 16.28
C ARG A 376 6.20 2.92 17.56
N LEU A 377 6.96 4.03 17.56
CA LEU A 377 7.00 4.97 18.69
C LEU A 377 5.66 5.66 18.92
N LEU A 378 4.96 6.04 17.84
CA LEU A 378 3.61 6.62 17.93
C LEU A 378 2.65 5.69 18.67
N TYR A 379 2.77 4.38 18.45
CA TYR A 379 1.96 3.36 19.13
C TYR A 379 2.66 2.76 20.36
N GLU A 380 3.63 3.47 20.96
CA GLU A 380 4.24 3.10 22.24
C GLU A 380 4.93 1.71 22.26
N ASN A 381 5.33 1.20 21.09
CA ASN A 381 5.99 -0.11 20.95
C ASN A 381 7.53 0.00 21.12
N TYR A 382 7.99 0.57 22.24
CA TYR A 382 9.39 0.94 22.45
C TYR A 382 10.39 -0.21 22.26
N GLN A 383 10.11 -1.41 22.81
CA GLN A 383 10.99 -2.57 22.63
C GLN A 383 11.08 -2.99 21.16
N LYS A 384 9.94 -3.10 20.46
CA LYS A 384 9.94 -3.42 19.02
C LYS A 384 10.63 -2.36 18.19
N THR A 385 10.59 -1.09 18.61
CA THR A 385 11.37 -0.02 17.99
C THR A 385 12.86 -0.24 18.19
N GLN A 386 13.31 -0.58 19.41
CA GLN A 386 14.72 -0.88 19.68
C GLN A 386 15.21 -2.10 18.89
N ASP A 387 14.43 -3.18 18.85
CA ASP A 387 14.75 -4.38 18.09
C ASP A 387 14.84 -4.07 16.58
N ALA A 388 13.89 -3.31 16.04
CA ALA A 388 13.89 -2.88 14.65
C ALA A 388 15.08 -1.94 14.33
N LEU A 389 15.41 -1.02 15.23
CA LEU A 389 16.55 -0.12 15.10
C LEU A 389 17.86 -0.91 15.03
N ALA A 390 18.04 -1.88 15.93
CA ALA A 390 19.22 -2.76 15.94
C ALA A 390 19.31 -3.57 14.64
N ALA A 391 18.19 -4.13 14.17
CA ALA A 391 18.13 -4.87 12.90
C ALA A 391 18.51 -3.97 11.71
N ILE A 392 17.97 -2.76 11.62
CA ILE A 392 18.28 -1.79 10.56
C ILE A 392 19.77 -1.43 10.57
N GLN A 393 20.34 -1.17 11.75
CA GLN A 393 21.77 -0.85 11.91
C GLN A 393 22.68 -2.02 11.48
N GLN A 394 22.22 -3.25 11.66
CA GLN A 394 22.91 -4.47 11.23
C GLN A 394 22.63 -4.85 9.76
N GLY A 395 21.80 -4.08 9.04
CA GLY A 395 21.41 -4.38 7.65
C GLY A 395 20.43 -5.56 7.52
N LEU A 396 19.84 -5.99 8.62
CA LEU A 396 18.89 -7.10 8.71
C LEU A 396 17.45 -6.63 8.46
N PRO A 397 16.56 -7.52 8.00
CA PRO A 397 15.13 -7.22 7.93
C PRO A 397 14.56 -7.00 9.35
N PHE A 398 13.68 -6.01 9.48
CA PHE A 398 12.93 -5.74 10.72
C PHE A 398 11.43 -6.02 10.60
N GLU A 399 10.98 -6.44 9.41
CA GLU A 399 9.61 -6.86 9.15
C GLU A 399 9.43 -8.35 9.43
N THR A 400 8.31 -8.69 10.07
CA THR A 400 7.99 -10.06 10.50
C THR A 400 7.44 -10.95 9.39
N SER A 401 7.28 -10.43 8.17
CA SER A 401 6.53 -11.08 7.07
C SER A 401 7.37 -11.97 6.14
N SER A 402 8.70 -11.89 6.17
CA SER A 402 9.56 -12.68 5.27
C SER A 402 10.07 -13.95 5.96
N LYS A 403 9.39 -15.08 5.75
CA LYS A 403 9.87 -16.43 6.13
C LYS A 403 10.97 -16.97 5.20
N ASN A 404 11.76 -16.10 4.56
CA ASN A 404 12.90 -16.54 3.75
C ASN A 404 14.18 -16.46 4.58
N ASN A 405 14.64 -17.61 5.08
CA ASN A 405 15.80 -17.77 5.96
C ASN A 405 17.17 -17.41 5.33
N ALA A 406 17.22 -16.95 4.08
CA ALA A 406 18.45 -16.57 3.37
C ALA A 406 18.39 -15.10 2.93
N GLU A 407 18.22 -14.19 3.88
CA GLU A 407 18.24 -12.75 3.57
C GLU A 407 19.67 -12.22 3.63
N LYS A 408 20.18 -11.75 2.48
CA LYS A 408 21.47 -11.06 2.39
C LYS A 408 21.41 -9.82 3.29
N ALA A 409 22.38 -9.66 4.19
CA ALA A 409 22.54 -8.43 4.96
C ALA A 409 22.84 -7.28 3.99
N LEU A 410 22.10 -6.18 4.11
CA LEU A 410 22.48 -4.95 3.44
C LEU A 410 23.73 -4.39 4.12
N PRO A 411 24.60 -3.67 3.38
CA PRO A 411 25.62 -2.87 4.06
C PRO A 411 24.94 -1.90 5.04
N PRO A 412 25.56 -1.63 6.21
CA PRO A 412 25.01 -0.69 7.17
C PRO A 412 24.74 0.65 6.50
N ILE A 413 23.61 1.27 6.83
CA ILE A 413 23.31 2.62 6.34
C ILE A 413 24.21 3.59 7.13
N GLU A 414 25.37 3.92 6.58
CA GLU A 414 26.28 4.91 7.16
C GLU A 414 25.64 6.31 7.16
N ASN A 415 25.92 7.09 8.21
CA ASN A 415 25.52 8.51 8.34
C ASN A 415 24.01 8.74 8.21
N PHE A 416 23.20 7.97 8.93
CA PHE A 416 21.76 8.20 8.98
C PHE A 416 21.32 8.86 10.29
N ASP A 417 21.50 10.18 10.37
CA ASP A 417 21.20 11.02 11.54
C ASP A 417 19.79 10.80 12.11
N ALA A 418 18.82 10.48 11.24
CA ALA A 418 17.45 10.20 11.65
C ALA A 418 17.36 9.01 12.63
N LEU A 419 18.15 7.95 12.44
CA LEU A 419 18.16 6.80 13.36
C LEU A 419 18.77 7.16 14.71
N ALA A 420 19.83 7.97 14.72
CA ALA A 420 20.44 8.46 15.95
C ALA A 420 19.45 9.34 16.74
N GLN A 421 18.75 10.26 16.05
CA GLN A 421 17.69 11.07 16.65
C GLN A 421 16.55 10.21 17.21
N ILE A 422 16.13 9.17 16.47
CA ILE A 422 15.08 8.24 16.94
C ILE A 422 15.55 7.48 18.18
N SER A 423 16.78 6.96 18.18
CA SER A 423 17.37 6.28 19.33
C SER A 423 17.36 7.15 20.58
N GLN A 424 17.71 8.43 20.45
CA GLN A 424 17.71 9.40 21.55
C GLN A 424 16.30 9.74 22.04
N LYS A 425 15.27 9.64 21.18
CA LYS A 425 13.87 9.87 21.57
C LYS A 425 13.26 8.74 22.39
N ILE A 426 13.77 7.50 22.30
CA ILE A 426 13.12 6.34 22.94
C ILE A 426 12.99 6.53 24.46
N PRO A 427 14.07 6.88 25.21
CA PRO A 427 13.97 7.04 26.65
C PRO A 427 13.08 8.22 27.05
N SER A 428 13.23 9.36 26.37
CA SER A 428 12.42 10.56 26.68
C SER A 428 10.94 10.34 26.40
N ARG A 429 10.59 9.67 25.28
CA ARG A 429 9.20 9.32 24.97
C ARG A 429 8.59 8.33 25.96
N PHE A 430 9.39 7.42 26.51
CA PHE A 430 8.93 6.49 27.54
C PHE A 430 8.58 7.24 28.84
N ILE A 431 9.44 8.18 29.26
CA ILE A 431 9.23 9.03 30.43
C ILE A 431 8.01 9.93 30.22
N GLU A 432 7.94 10.63 29.08
CA GLU A 432 6.77 11.45 28.70
C GLU A 432 5.47 10.64 28.72
N ASN A 433 5.49 9.41 28.20
CA ASN A 433 4.29 8.57 28.19
C ASN A 433 3.89 8.08 29.59
N THR A 434 4.86 7.84 30.47
CA THR A 434 4.58 7.54 31.88
C THR A 434 3.83 8.71 32.53
N PHE A 435 4.30 9.93 32.32
CA PHE A 435 3.60 11.13 32.81
C PHE A 435 2.24 11.33 32.11
N HIS A 436 2.12 11.04 30.81
CA HIS A 436 0.84 11.02 30.11
C HIS A 436 -0.18 10.10 30.80
N ILE A 437 0.21 8.86 31.10
CA ILE A 437 -0.63 7.88 31.80
C ILE A 437 -1.03 8.40 33.18
N VAL A 438 -0.07 8.89 33.96
CA VAL A 438 -0.32 9.42 35.31
C VAL A 438 -1.32 10.58 35.28
N ILE A 439 -1.11 11.55 34.39
CA ILE A 439 -2.02 12.70 34.21
C ILE A 439 -3.43 12.21 33.84
N ARG A 440 -3.55 11.30 32.85
CA ARG A 440 -4.85 10.76 32.42
C ARG A 440 -5.58 10.02 33.55
N LYS A 441 -4.84 9.27 34.37
CA LYS A 441 -5.37 8.51 35.51
C LYS A 441 -5.83 9.41 36.64
N PHE A 442 -5.07 10.47 36.94
CA PHE A 442 -5.46 11.49 37.91
C PHE A 442 -6.64 12.35 37.45
N MET A 443 -6.78 12.59 36.15
CA MET A 443 -7.88 13.35 35.57
C MET A 443 -9.09 12.48 35.14
N ALA A 444 -9.05 11.17 35.41
CA ALA A 444 -10.15 10.26 35.11
C ALA A 444 -11.36 10.48 36.04
N SER A 445 -12.53 10.03 35.59
CA SER A 445 -13.79 10.08 36.35
C SER A 445 -14.38 8.65 36.39
N PRO A 446 -14.31 7.94 37.53
CA PRO A 446 -13.65 8.33 38.79
C PRO A 446 -12.11 8.36 38.70
N VAL A 447 -11.47 9.10 39.61
CA VAL A 447 -10.00 9.22 39.68
C VAL A 447 -9.33 7.87 40.01
N GLU A 448 -8.25 7.53 39.33
CA GLU A 448 -7.57 6.23 39.44
C GLU A 448 -6.12 6.36 39.95
N THR A 449 -5.93 6.41 41.27
CA THR A 449 -4.60 6.58 41.90
C THR A 449 -3.71 5.34 41.81
N SER A 450 -4.29 4.14 41.86
CA SER A 450 -3.55 2.87 41.81
C SER A 450 -2.82 2.68 40.48
N GLY A 451 -3.48 3.01 39.36
CA GLY A 451 -2.88 2.94 38.02
C GLY A 451 -1.76 3.95 37.85
N ALA A 452 -1.92 5.17 38.39
CA ALA A 452 -0.88 6.19 38.38
C ALA A 452 0.36 5.79 39.19
N LYS A 453 0.18 5.33 40.44
CA LYS A 453 1.28 4.83 41.30
C LYS A 453 2.04 3.71 40.60
N ARG A 454 1.34 2.72 40.05
CA ARG A 454 1.97 1.61 39.34
C ARG A 454 2.80 2.06 38.12
N ALA A 455 2.34 3.07 37.38
CA ALA A 455 3.10 3.61 36.26
C ALA A 455 4.42 4.27 36.72
N LEU A 456 4.38 5.02 37.82
CA LEU A 456 5.57 5.63 38.45
C LEU A 456 6.51 4.57 39.02
N ASP A 457 5.98 3.59 39.73
CA ASP A 457 6.75 2.47 40.31
C ASP A 457 7.52 1.72 39.21
N ASN A 458 6.85 1.41 38.09
CA ASN A 458 7.48 0.77 36.94
C ASN A 458 8.63 1.61 36.37
N LEU A 459 8.45 2.93 36.27
CA LEU A 459 9.51 3.82 35.76
C LEU A 459 10.71 3.87 36.71
N LEU A 460 10.47 3.99 38.01
CA LEU A 460 11.51 3.96 39.05
C LEU A 460 12.21 2.60 39.13
N GLU A 461 11.49 1.50 38.93
CA GLU A 461 12.07 0.15 38.87
C GLU A 461 12.98 -0.01 37.64
N LEU A 462 12.54 0.45 36.46
CA LEU A 462 13.37 0.45 35.26
C LEU A 462 14.63 1.29 35.43
N HIS A 463 14.54 2.39 36.18
CA HIS A 463 15.70 3.19 36.54
C HIS A 463 16.67 2.44 37.46
N LYS A 464 16.16 1.81 38.53
CA LYS A 464 16.96 0.96 39.43
C LYS A 464 17.67 -0.19 38.70
N LEU A 465 17.01 -0.76 37.68
CA LEU A 465 17.57 -1.82 36.83
C LEU A 465 18.52 -1.30 35.73
N GLN A 466 18.83 0.00 35.72
CA GLN A 466 19.68 0.65 34.71
C GLN A 466 19.19 0.46 33.26
N LYS A 467 17.88 0.26 33.08
CA LYS A 467 17.26 0.14 31.76
C LYS A 467 16.89 1.51 31.18
N ILE A 468 16.66 2.49 32.04
CA ILE A 468 16.38 3.90 31.69
C ILE A 468 17.11 4.81 32.67
N GLU A 469 17.76 5.85 32.17
CA GLU A 469 18.37 6.89 33.00
C GLU A 469 17.35 7.99 33.29
N LEU A 470 17.18 8.34 34.57
CA LEU A 470 16.33 9.44 35.02
C LEU A 470 17.22 10.56 35.54
N SER A 471 16.84 11.82 35.28
CA SER A 471 17.48 12.95 35.96
C SER A 471 16.96 13.10 37.38
N GLU A 472 17.74 13.75 38.26
CA GLU A 472 17.32 14.06 39.64
C GLU A 472 15.98 14.82 39.67
N GLU A 473 15.74 15.68 38.68
CA GLU A 473 14.48 16.42 38.53
C GLU A 473 13.31 15.48 38.25
N ILE A 474 13.46 14.52 37.32
CA ILE A 474 12.40 13.55 37.00
C ILE A 474 12.13 12.62 38.18
N GLU A 475 13.17 12.18 38.91
CA GLU A 475 12.99 11.39 40.12
C GLU A 475 12.21 12.17 41.20
N LYS A 476 12.54 13.45 41.39
CA LYS A 476 11.82 14.32 42.31
C LYS A 476 10.36 14.49 41.88
N GLN A 477 10.10 14.72 40.59
CA GLN A 477 8.74 14.78 40.04
C GLN A 477 7.97 13.48 40.29
N CYS A 478 8.59 12.31 40.13
CA CYS A 478 7.95 11.04 40.42
C CYS A 478 7.54 10.92 41.90
N LYS A 479 8.41 11.31 42.83
CA LYS A 479 8.11 11.31 44.28
C LYS A 479 6.96 12.27 44.62
N GLU A 480 6.98 13.48 44.08
CA GLU A 480 5.90 14.45 44.29
C GLU A 480 4.57 13.99 43.67
N LEU A 481 4.60 13.25 42.55
CA LEU A 481 3.40 12.62 41.98
C LEU A 481 2.85 11.49 42.86
N HIS A 482 3.71 10.73 43.55
CA HIS A 482 3.27 9.76 44.57
C HIS A 482 2.57 10.46 45.74
N ASP A 483 3.15 11.56 46.24
CA ASP A 483 2.55 12.36 47.33
C ASP A 483 1.18 12.93 46.91
N ILE A 484 1.04 13.37 45.66
CA ILE A 484 -0.25 13.77 45.09
C ILE A 484 -1.24 12.60 45.11
N ALA A 485 -0.83 11.40 44.71
CA ALA A 485 -1.70 10.21 44.72
C ALA A 485 -2.19 9.87 46.13
N ASP A 486 -1.32 9.94 47.14
CA ASP A 486 -1.68 9.70 48.55
C ASP A 486 -2.63 10.78 49.08
N SER A 487 -2.39 12.05 48.72
CA SER A 487 -3.27 13.16 49.07
C SER A 487 -4.67 13.00 48.46
N ILE A 488 -4.78 12.50 47.23
CA ILE A 488 -6.06 12.21 46.56
C ILE A 488 -6.82 11.12 47.31
N GLU A 489 -6.16 10.03 47.71
CA GLU A 489 -6.80 8.91 48.42
C GLU A 489 -7.41 9.35 49.75
N GLN A 490 -6.74 10.26 50.46
CA GLN A 490 -7.23 10.84 51.71
C GLN A 490 -8.41 11.79 51.49
N LYS A 491 -8.41 12.56 50.40
CA LYS A 491 -9.40 13.61 50.11
C LYS A 491 -10.61 13.15 49.31
N LYS A 492 -10.55 11.99 48.63
CA LYS A 492 -11.66 11.50 47.79
C LYS A 492 -12.96 11.23 48.57
N GLN A 493 -12.87 11.09 49.89
CA GLN A 493 -14.02 10.86 50.77
C GLN A 493 -14.66 12.18 51.25
N THR A 494 -13.98 13.32 51.11
CA THR A 494 -14.40 14.60 51.69
C THR A 494 -14.70 15.68 50.66
N LEU A 495 -14.08 15.62 49.48
CA LEU A 495 -14.31 16.58 48.39
C LEU A 495 -15.30 16.03 47.35
N SER A 496 -16.07 16.93 46.74
CA SER A 496 -16.78 16.60 45.50
C SER A 496 -15.79 16.29 44.38
N GLU A 497 -16.17 15.44 43.43
CA GLU A 497 -15.31 15.04 42.30
C GLU A 497 -14.76 16.24 41.52
N LYS A 498 -15.58 17.27 41.32
CA LYS A 498 -15.18 18.51 40.65
C LYS A 498 -14.12 19.31 41.42
N GLN A 499 -14.28 19.44 42.74
CA GLN A 499 -13.30 20.11 43.60
C GLN A 499 -11.99 19.33 43.66
N LEU A 500 -12.10 17.99 43.73
CA LEU A 500 -10.96 17.09 43.70
C LEU A 500 -10.18 17.23 42.39
N HIS A 501 -10.84 17.17 41.23
CA HIS A 501 -10.19 17.37 39.92
C HIS A 501 -9.54 18.74 39.79
N LYS A 502 -10.16 19.80 40.33
CA LYS A 502 -9.57 21.14 40.32
C LYS A 502 -8.28 21.19 41.15
N GLU A 503 -8.30 20.66 42.37
CA GLU A 503 -7.11 20.63 43.24
C GLU A 503 -5.98 19.80 42.62
N ILE A 504 -6.32 18.65 42.02
CA ILE A 504 -5.37 17.80 41.29
C ILE A 504 -4.75 18.57 40.12
N LEU A 505 -5.59 19.21 39.29
CA LEU A 505 -5.14 19.94 38.12
C LEU A 505 -4.18 21.08 38.49
N GLU A 506 -4.50 21.85 39.54
CA GLU A 506 -3.66 22.94 40.02
C GLU A 506 -2.30 22.44 40.52
N LYS A 507 -2.26 21.35 41.30
CA LYS A 507 -1.00 20.72 41.75
C LYS A 507 -0.18 20.20 40.58
N LEU A 508 -0.82 19.52 39.62
CA LEU A 508 -0.14 19.02 38.43
C LEU A 508 0.42 20.15 37.57
N LEU A 509 -0.28 21.29 37.46
CA LEU A 509 0.18 22.45 36.66
C LEU A 509 1.40 23.13 37.26
N VAL A 510 1.57 23.06 38.58
CA VAL A 510 2.79 23.51 39.27
C VAL A 510 3.95 22.53 39.00
N LEU A 511 3.67 21.23 39.06
CA LEU A 511 4.70 20.20 38.96
C LEU A 511 5.18 19.94 37.52
N LEU A 512 4.26 19.92 36.56
CA LEU A 512 4.49 19.59 35.16
C LEU A 512 4.02 20.74 34.23
N PRO A 513 4.52 21.97 34.41
CA PRO A 513 3.97 23.16 33.76
C PRO A 513 4.02 23.07 32.24
N ASN A 514 4.98 22.37 31.64
CA ASN A 514 5.15 22.37 30.18
C ASN A 514 4.57 21.12 29.51
N HIS A 515 3.95 20.21 30.27
CA HIS A 515 3.51 18.92 29.72
C HIS A 515 2.26 19.07 28.83
N GLY A 516 2.38 18.72 27.55
CA GLY A 516 1.32 18.92 26.54
C GLY A 516 -0.01 18.27 26.91
N THR A 517 0.00 17.03 27.43
CA THR A 517 -1.23 16.34 27.89
C THR A 517 -1.92 17.08 29.03
N LEU A 518 -1.15 17.61 29.98
CA LEU A 518 -1.72 18.34 31.11
C LEU A 518 -2.35 19.64 30.64
N ARG A 519 -1.70 20.34 29.70
CA ARG A 519 -2.24 21.54 29.07
C ARG A 519 -3.54 21.26 28.30
N LEU A 520 -3.62 20.12 27.62
CA LEU A 520 -4.84 19.67 26.97
C LEU A 520 -5.94 19.35 28.00
N GLU A 521 -5.63 18.62 29.08
CA GLU A 521 -6.60 18.31 30.15
C GLU A 521 -7.08 19.58 30.88
N ALA A 522 -6.19 20.54 31.10
CA ALA A 522 -6.55 21.84 31.65
C ALA A 522 -7.56 22.57 30.75
N ALA A 523 -7.29 22.61 29.44
CA ALA A 523 -8.21 23.20 28.48
C ALA A 523 -9.56 22.49 28.47
N ARG A 524 -9.58 21.15 28.51
CA ARG A 524 -10.80 20.34 28.61
C ARG A 524 -11.59 20.65 29.89
N PHE A 525 -10.90 20.77 31.02
CA PHE A 525 -11.53 21.10 32.30
C PHE A 525 -12.29 22.42 32.23
N TYR A 526 -11.67 23.48 31.68
CA TYR A 526 -12.33 24.78 31.53
C TYR A 526 -13.42 24.78 30.46
N LEU A 527 -13.23 24.07 29.34
CA LEU A 527 -14.26 23.92 28.29
C LEU A 527 -15.46 23.06 28.73
N LYS A 528 -15.40 22.41 29.89
CA LYS A 528 -16.56 21.76 30.54
C LYS A 528 -17.36 22.70 31.45
N GLY A 529 -16.86 23.90 31.74
CA GLY A 529 -17.53 24.93 32.54
C GLY A 529 -17.32 24.80 34.06
N GLU A 530 -16.76 25.85 34.67
CA GLU A 530 -16.44 25.88 36.11
C GLU A 530 -17.69 25.91 37.02
N ASN A 531 -18.87 26.31 36.50
CA ASN A 531 -20.06 26.68 37.30
C ASN A 531 -21.33 25.84 37.12
N GLN A 532 -21.29 24.65 36.50
CA GLN A 532 -22.50 23.86 36.30
C GLN A 532 -22.64 22.66 37.25
N GLU A 533 -23.83 22.55 37.86
CA GLU A 533 -24.35 21.33 38.50
C GLU A 533 -24.79 20.32 37.43
N SER A 534 -24.67 19.04 37.75
CA SER A 534 -24.76 17.88 36.85
C SER A 534 -26.09 17.68 36.09
N ASN A 535 -27.08 18.57 36.21
CA ASN A 535 -28.43 18.40 35.67
C ASN A 535 -28.90 19.45 34.64
N SER A 536 -28.08 20.43 34.23
CA SER A 536 -28.51 21.39 33.19
C SER A 536 -28.33 20.83 31.78
N ARG A 537 -29.41 20.70 31.00
CA ARG A 537 -29.40 20.27 29.58
C ARG A 537 -28.62 21.19 28.63
N LEU A 538 -28.21 22.38 29.07
CA LEU A 538 -27.49 23.38 28.26
C LEU A 538 -26.16 23.75 28.93
N LYS A 539 -25.04 23.35 28.32
CA LYS A 539 -23.71 23.78 28.76
C LYS A 539 -23.45 25.22 28.33
N THR A 540 -23.27 26.14 29.29
CA THR A 540 -22.98 27.56 29.02
C THR A 540 -21.54 27.86 29.38
N LEU A 541 -20.72 28.18 28.39
CA LEU A 541 -19.33 28.59 28.59
C LEU A 541 -19.23 30.09 28.81
N THR A 542 -18.45 30.51 29.81
CA THR A 542 -18.12 31.93 30.00
C THR A 542 -16.93 32.32 29.13
N ARG A 543 -16.79 33.62 28.85
CA ARG A 543 -15.60 34.16 28.18
C ARG A 543 -14.31 33.84 28.96
N ALA A 544 -14.39 33.87 30.28
CA ALA A 544 -13.26 33.55 31.16
C ALA A 544 -12.81 32.09 30.99
N ASP A 545 -13.74 31.14 30.85
CA ASP A 545 -13.44 29.72 30.60
C ASP A 545 -12.68 29.55 29.27
N ILE A 546 -13.15 30.22 28.21
CA ILE A 546 -12.52 30.18 26.88
C ILE A 546 -11.10 30.76 26.93
N VAL A 547 -10.90 31.89 27.61
CA VAL A 547 -9.58 32.53 27.72
C VAL A 547 -8.62 31.67 28.55
N LYS A 548 -9.09 31.04 29.65
CA LYS A 548 -8.27 30.09 30.42
C LYS A 548 -7.88 28.90 29.56
N ALA A 549 -8.84 28.28 28.87
CA ALA A 549 -8.57 27.15 27.97
C ALA A 549 -7.55 27.51 26.87
N TRP A 550 -7.72 28.67 26.23
CA TRP A 550 -6.79 29.16 25.21
C TRP A 550 -5.35 29.28 25.72
N LYS A 551 -5.14 29.88 26.89
CA LYS A 551 -3.81 30.02 27.49
C LYS A 551 -3.12 28.68 27.71
N HIS A 552 -3.85 27.66 28.17
CA HIS A 552 -3.26 26.33 28.34
C HIS A 552 -2.89 25.71 26.99
N LEU A 553 -3.75 25.81 25.98
CA LEU A 553 -3.47 25.31 24.63
C LEU A 553 -2.32 26.04 23.96
N GLU A 554 -2.18 27.35 24.17
CA GLU A 554 -1.07 28.15 23.65
C GLU A 554 0.26 27.67 24.23
N ILE A 555 0.37 27.54 25.55
CA ILE A 555 1.56 27.00 26.20
C ILE A 555 1.87 25.59 25.67
N GLY A 556 0.84 24.73 25.58
CA GLY A 556 1.03 23.37 25.04
C GLY A 556 1.50 23.36 23.59
N HIS A 557 1.01 24.27 22.76
CA HIS A 557 1.43 24.42 21.36
C HIS A 557 2.85 24.98 21.24
N GLU A 558 3.26 25.91 22.09
CA GLU A 558 4.64 26.42 22.12
C GLU A 558 5.64 25.32 22.47
N GLN A 559 5.30 24.46 23.43
CA GLN A 559 6.14 23.34 23.85
C GLN A 559 6.16 22.20 22.83
N ASN A 560 5.01 21.91 22.20
CA ASN A 560 4.90 20.92 21.14
C ASN A 560 4.05 21.45 19.98
N PRO A 561 4.65 22.16 19.02
CA PRO A 561 3.92 22.72 17.88
C PRO A 561 3.22 21.66 17.03
N ARG A 562 3.72 20.42 17.10
CA ARG A 562 3.27 19.24 16.34
C ARG A 562 2.15 18.45 17.03
N ASP A 563 1.64 18.89 18.17
CA ASP A 563 0.49 18.25 18.80
C ASP A 563 -0.80 18.57 18.02
N TYR A 564 -1.19 17.64 17.14
CA TYR A 564 -2.39 17.77 16.33
C TYR A 564 -3.67 17.78 17.18
N GLY A 565 -3.65 17.25 18.40
CA GLY A 565 -4.75 17.41 19.35
C GLY A 565 -4.93 18.84 19.79
N ILE A 566 -3.84 19.47 20.23
CA ILE A 566 -3.86 20.88 20.61
C ILE A 566 -4.31 21.75 19.44
N LEU A 567 -3.84 21.49 18.22
CA LEU A 567 -4.30 22.22 17.02
C LEU A 567 -5.79 22.04 16.73
N CYS A 568 -6.34 20.83 16.90
CA CYS A 568 -7.79 20.61 16.78
C CYS A 568 -8.58 21.43 17.81
N TYR A 569 -8.11 21.53 19.06
CA TYR A 569 -8.75 22.33 20.11
C TYR A 569 -8.61 23.84 19.87
N LEU A 570 -7.45 24.30 19.40
CA LEU A 570 -7.26 25.70 18.99
C LEU A 570 -8.21 26.05 17.84
N GLY A 571 -8.27 25.20 16.80
CA GLY A 571 -9.20 25.34 15.69
C GLY A 571 -10.66 25.38 16.15
N PHE A 572 -11.04 24.52 17.08
CA PHE A 572 -12.38 24.52 17.71
C PHE A 572 -12.69 25.85 18.42
N ILE A 573 -11.76 26.37 19.23
CA ILE A 573 -11.98 27.64 19.93
C ILE A 573 -12.09 28.80 18.93
N ILE A 574 -11.23 28.87 17.91
CA ILE A 574 -11.30 29.89 16.84
C ILE A 574 -12.67 29.81 16.15
N PHE A 575 -13.13 28.61 15.85
CA PHE A 575 -14.39 28.36 15.17
C PHE A 575 -15.60 28.77 16.04
N MET A 576 -15.58 28.45 17.34
CA MET A 576 -16.64 28.78 18.29
C MET A 576 -16.82 30.30 18.50
N GLN A 577 -15.83 31.14 18.19
CA GLN A 577 -15.95 32.59 18.27
C GLN A 577 -17.04 33.16 17.34
N GLY A 578 -17.50 32.38 16.35
CA GLY A 578 -18.68 32.70 15.54
C GLY A 578 -18.36 33.44 14.24
N PRO A 579 -19.37 34.08 13.62
CA PRO A 579 -19.32 34.55 12.22
C PRO A 579 -18.14 35.45 11.86
N LYS A 580 -17.73 36.33 12.78
CA LYS A 580 -16.61 37.26 12.56
C LYS A 580 -15.26 36.54 12.39
N HIS A 581 -15.16 35.29 12.85
CA HIS A 581 -13.93 34.51 12.87
C HIS A 581 -13.93 33.31 11.91
N PHE A 582 -15.03 33.02 11.20
CA PHE A 582 -15.07 31.89 10.25
C PHE A 582 -14.04 31.98 9.14
N SER A 583 -13.73 33.19 8.64
CA SER A 583 -12.67 33.36 7.65
C SER A 583 -11.28 33.03 8.22
N VAL A 584 -11.07 33.23 9.52
CA VAL A 584 -9.81 32.88 10.21
C VAL A 584 -9.76 31.38 10.48
N ALA A 585 -10.88 30.78 10.89
CA ALA A 585 -11.01 29.34 11.06
C ALA A 585 -10.75 28.59 9.73
N GLU A 586 -11.33 29.06 8.62
CA GLU A 586 -11.08 28.51 7.28
C GLU A 586 -9.58 28.51 6.95
N ASP A 587 -8.90 29.65 7.12
CA ASP A 587 -7.46 29.76 6.85
C ASP A 587 -6.63 28.85 7.76
N PHE A 588 -6.96 28.79 9.06
CA PHE A 588 -6.29 27.92 10.02
C PHE A 588 -6.40 26.45 9.63
N PHE A 589 -7.62 25.96 9.36
CA PHE A 589 -7.85 24.56 9.04
C PHE A 589 -7.26 24.16 7.68
N LYS A 590 -7.21 25.06 6.69
CA LYS A 590 -6.49 24.83 5.42
C LYS A 590 -4.99 24.68 5.64
N LEU A 591 -4.38 25.58 6.40
CA LEU A 591 -2.95 25.50 6.71
C LEU A 591 -2.64 24.24 7.52
N PHE A 592 -3.51 23.88 8.46
CA PHE A 592 -3.36 22.68 9.25
C PHE A 592 -3.43 21.41 8.39
N SER A 593 -4.41 21.29 7.47
CA SER A 593 -4.48 20.15 6.57
C SER A 593 -3.26 20.10 5.65
N HIS A 594 -2.87 21.24 5.08
CA HIS A 594 -1.73 21.34 4.17
C HIS A 594 -0.42 20.94 4.84
N TRP A 595 -0.24 21.29 6.12
CA TRP A 595 0.91 20.87 6.89
C TRP A 595 0.98 19.34 7.04
N ILE A 596 -0.13 18.70 7.42
CA ILE A 596 -0.17 17.24 7.58
C ILE A 596 0.10 16.54 6.25
N GLU A 597 -0.51 17.01 5.17
CA GLU A 597 -0.31 16.49 3.81
C GLU A 597 1.15 16.59 3.38
N TYR A 598 1.81 17.71 3.68
CA TYR A 598 3.23 17.88 3.42
C TYR A 598 4.07 16.88 4.24
N GLU A 599 3.80 16.72 5.53
CA GLU A 599 4.56 15.77 6.37
C GLU A 599 4.35 14.30 5.93
N ILE A 600 3.15 13.95 5.47
CA ILE A 600 2.86 12.64 4.88
C ILE A 600 3.61 12.47 3.55
N GLY A 601 3.55 13.47 2.66
CA GLY A 601 4.21 13.45 1.35
C GLY A 601 5.73 13.36 1.43
N GLU A 602 6.33 13.97 2.46
CA GLU A 602 7.77 13.88 2.75
C GLU A 602 8.19 12.55 3.41
N GLY A 603 7.26 11.62 3.61
CA GLY A 603 7.55 10.28 4.10
C GLY A 603 7.89 10.20 5.58
N LYS A 604 7.26 11.05 6.42
CA LYS A 604 7.40 11.00 7.88
C LYS A 604 6.63 9.82 8.51
N TYR A 605 5.50 9.46 7.88
CA TYR A 605 4.65 8.31 8.22
C TYR A 605 4.23 7.54 6.95
N GLY A 606 5.07 7.60 5.93
CA GLY A 606 4.78 7.09 4.60
C GLY A 606 6.06 6.91 3.79
N ILE A 607 5.93 6.42 2.57
CA ILE A 607 7.07 6.21 1.68
C ILE A 607 7.05 7.29 0.61
N ARG A 608 8.17 7.99 0.44
CA ARG A 608 8.30 8.98 -0.64
C ARG A 608 8.15 8.28 -1.99
N PRO A 609 7.40 8.87 -2.94
CA PRO A 609 7.37 8.38 -4.30
C PRO A 609 8.77 8.28 -4.90
N LEU A 610 9.01 7.23 -5.68
CA LEU A 610 10.28 7.01 -6.37
C LEU A 610 10.19 7.60 -7.78
N LYS A 611 11.19 8.39 -8.18
CA LYS A 611 11.30 8.84 -9.57
C LYS A 611 12.08 7.79 -10.37
N SER A 612 11.46 7.22 -11.39
CA SER A 612 12.10 6.27 -12.30
C SER A 612 13.16 6.95 -13.19
N PRO A 613 14.10 6.20 -13.79
CA PRO A 613 15.06 6.76 -14.75
C PRO A 613 14.40 7.38 -15.97
N LYS A 614 13.17 6.96 -16.30
CA LYS A 614 12.34 7.52 -17.38
C LYS A 614 11.62 8.82 -16.98
N GLY A 615 11.74 9.25 -15.72
CA GLY A 615 11.15 10.48 -15.20
C GLY A 615 9.76 10.33 -14.58
N GLU A 616 9.16 9.15 -14.65
CA GLU A 616 7.85 8.85 -14.04
C GLU A 616 7.94 8.74 -12.53
N TRP A 617 6.95 9.28 -11.82
CA TRP A 617 6.80 9.10 -10.37
C TRP A 617 6.02 7.83 -10.05
N ILE A 618 6.57 7.02 -9.16
CA ILE A 618 6.01 5.74 -8.74
C ILE A 618 5.61 5.85 -7.27
N SER A 619 4.33 5.65 -7.00
CA SER A 619 3.84 5.48 -5.63
C SER A 619 4.28 4.13 -5.09
N ILE A 620 4.74 4.10 -3.85
CA ILE A 620 5.23 2.89 -3.21
C ILE A 620 4.24 2.47 -2.13
N PRO A 621 3.69 1.24 -2.19
CA PRO A 621 2.83 0.70 -1.15
C PRO A 621 3.54 0.55 0.20
N ILE A 622 2.82 0.80 1.28
CA ILE A 622 3.28 0.60 2.66
C ILE A 622 2.82 -0.78 3.14
N HIS A 623 3.78 -1.66 3.44
CA HIS A 623 3.49 -3.00 3.98
C HIS A 623 3.58 -3.09 5.50
N ASP A 624 4.48 -2.33 6.13
CA ASP A 624 4.58 -2.28 7.59
C ASP A 624 3.26 -1.85 8.22
N SER A 625 2.71 -2.72 9.07
CA SER A 625 1.37 -2.54 9.66
C SER A 625 1.27 -1.28 10.50
N TYR A 626 2.31 -0.96 11.29
CA TYR A 626 2.34 0.23 12.13
C TYR A 626 2.39 1.50 11.28
N THR A 627 3.20 1.51 10.22
CA THR A 627 3.28 2.63 9.28
C THR A 627 1.96 2.83 8.54
N LYS A 628 1.30 1.75 8.10
CA LYS A 628 -0.01 1.83 7.46
C LYS A 628 -1.08 2.42 8.39
N LEU A 629 -1.08 2.02 9.66
CA LEU A 629 -1.95 2.58 10.68
C LEU A 629 -1.64 4.06 10.94
N ALA A 630 -0.37 4.43 11.10
CA ALA A 630 0.05 5.83 11.31
C ALA A 630 -0.32 6.71 10.10
N TYR A 631 -0.03 6.25 8.88
CA TYR A 631 -0.42 6.92 7.64
C TYR A 631 -1.92 7.20 7.60
N SER A 632 -2.75 6.17 7.85
CA SER A 632 -4.21 6.30 7.87
C SER A 632 -4.68 7.27 8.96
N TYR A 633 -4.10 7.18 10.16
CA TYR A 633 -4.41 8.07 11.28
C TYR A 633 -4.17 9.54 10.92
N TYR A 634 -3.00 9.87 10.36
CA TYR A 634 -2.68 11.24 9.97
C TYR A 634 -3.44 11.72 8.74
N GLN A 635 -3.71 10.84 7.78
CA GLN A 635 -4.57 11.15 6.65
C GLN A 635 -5.97 11.57 7.12
N LYS A 636 -6.55 10.85 8.10
CA LYS A 636 -7.83 11.24 8.69
C LYS A 636 -7.80 12.62 9.35
N TYR A 637 -6.69 13.01 10.02
CA TYR A 637 -6.56 14.39 10.51
C TYR A 637 -6.57 15.43 9.39
N ALA A 638 -5.83 15.18 8.30
CA ALA A 638 -5.82 16.09 7.17
C ALA A 638 -7.22 16.24 6.56
N GLU A 639 -7.93 15.12 6.40
CA GLU A 639 -9.31 15.07 5.93
C GLU A 639 -10.29 15.78 6.87
N ASN A 640 -10.13 15.62 8.18
CA ASN A 640 -10.94 16.32 9.18
C ASN A 640 -10.72 17.84 9.13
N ALA A 641 -9.46 18.28 9.05
CA ALA A 641 -9.13 19.69 8.90
C ALA A 641 -9.69 20.27 7.59
N ARG A 642 -9.63 19.55 6.46
CA ARG A 642 -10.27 19.97 5.20
C ARG A 642 -11.78 20.13 5.33
N ASP A 643 -12.45 19.20 6.01
CA ASP A 643 -13.89 19.29 6.26
C ASP A 643 -14.23 20.52 7.10
N PHE A 644 -13.47 20.79 8.17
CA PHE A 644 -13.69 21.97 9.01
C PHE A 644 -13.37 23.29 8.29
N ALA A 645 -12.37 23.30 7.40
CA ALA A 645 -12.12 24.45 6.53
C ALA A 645 -13.31 24.71 5.59
N LEU A 646 -13.82 23.65 4.96
CA LEU A 646 -15.00 23.75 4.08
C LEU A 646 -16.24 24.14 4.87
N PHE A 647 -16.40 23.61 6.08
CA PHE A 647 -17.52 23.92 6.97
C PHE A 647 -17.52 25.40 7.38
N ALA A 648 -16.38 25.93 7.82
CA ALA A 648 -16.21 27.36 8.13
C ALA A 648 -16.54 28.25 6.91
N LYS A 649 -16.08 27.82 5.73
CA LYS A 649 -16.39 28.49 4.47
C LYS A 649 -17.88 28.50 4.18
N ILE A 650 -18.56 27.36 4.22
CA ILE A 650 -20.00 27.26 3.92
C ILE A 650 -20.83 28.04 4.95
N LEU A 651 -20.48 28.00 6.23
CA LEU A 651 -21.11 28.83 7.26
C LEU A 651 -20.94 30.33 6.99
N SER A 652 -19.76 30.77 6.54
CA SER A 652 -19.55 32.16 6.14
C SER A 652 -20.41 32.60 4.94
N GLN A 653 -20.99 31.64 4.20
CA GLN A 653 -21.85 31.87 3.04
C GLN A 653 -23.35 31.72 3.36
N GLY A 654 -23.72 31.30 4.57
CA GLY A 654 -25.11 31.15 5.01
C GLY A 654 -25.84 29.94 4.40
N GLU A 655 -25.13 28.92 3.92
CA GLU A 655 -25.73 27.73 3.30
C GLU A 655 -26.07 26.65 4.35
N GLY A 656 -27.28 26.69 4.91
CA GLY A 656 -27.63 25.89 6.09
C GLY A 656 -27.60 24.37 5.94
N MET A 657 -28.15 23.81 4.85
CA MET A 657 -28.16 22.36 4.64
C MET A 657 -26.77 21.81 4.30
N GLY A 658 -25.97 22.57 3.53
CA GLY A 658 -24.57 22.22 3.24
C GLY A 658 -23.72 22.23 4.51
N ALA A 659 -23.92 23.23 5.38
CA ALA A 659 -23.22 23.37 6.64
C ALA A 659 -23.53 22.22 7.60
N LEU A 660 -24.80 21.80 7.71
CA LEU A 660 -25.23 20.69 8.56
C LEU A 660 -24.58 19.35 8.15
N ASN A 661 -24.54 19.06 6.84
CA ASN A 661 -23.93 17.84 6.33
C ASN A 661 -22.42 17.78 6.61
N LEU A 662 -21.72 18.91 6.48
CA LEU A 662 -20.29 19.00 6.79
C LEU A 662 -20.02 18.92 8.29
N TYR A 663 -20.89 19.49 9.12
CA TYR A 663 -20.82 19.34 10.57
C TYR A 663 -20.90 17.86 10.96
N LYS A 664 -21.91 17.12 10.49
CA LYS A 664 -22.07 15.68 10.77
C LYS A 664 -20.85 14.87 10.35
N ARG A 665 -20.34 15.14 9.14
CA ARG A 665 -19.14 14.49 8.62
C ARG A 665 -17.89 14.82 9.44
N GLY A 666 -17.70 16.08 9.81
CA GLY A 666 -16.58 16.53 10.64
C GLY A 666 -16.59 15.89 12.04
N VAL A 667 -17.76 15.85 12.67
CA VAL A 667 -17.97 15.20 13.98
C VAL A 667 -17.72 13.69 13.89
N GLN A 668 -18.27 13.01 12.88
CA GLN A 668 -18.01 11.59 12.64
C GLN A 668 -16.51 11.31 12.47
N ARG A 669 -15.79 12.12 11.68
CA ARG A 669 -14.34 11.99 11.49
C ARG A 669 -13.55 12.18 12.78
N LEU A 670 -13.98 13.05 13.69
CA LEU A 670 -13.35 13.16 15.02
C LEU A 670 -13.46 11.83 15.78
N GLY A 671 -14.60 11.13 15.67
CA GLY A 671 -14.77 9.78 16.21
C GLY A 671 -13.85 8.75 15.54
N GLU A 672 -13.70 8.78 14.21
CA GLU A 672 -12.82 7.89 13.45
C GLU A 672 -11.32 8.08 13.74
N ILE A 673 -10.96 9.27 14.25
CA ILE A 673 -9.61 9.64 14.72
C ILE A 673 -9.42 9.28 16.20
N GLY A 674 -10.49 8.95 16.93
CA GLY A 674 -10.46 8.67 18.37
C GLY A 674 -10.47 9.93 19.25
N ARG A 675 -10.86 11.09 18.71
CA ARG A 675 -11.05 12.36 19.44
C ARG A 675 -12.50 12.48 19.95
N TYR A 676 -12.96 11.45 20.66
CA TYR A 676 -14.32 11.40 21.23
C TYR A 676 -14.60 12.55 22.20
N ASP A 677 -13.56 12.99 22.91
CA ASP A 677 -13.62 14.14 23.80
C ASP A 677 -13.97 15.44 23.07
N LEU A 678 -13.32 15.69 21.93
CA LEU A 678 -13.59 16.86 21.12
C LEU A 678 -14.94 16.72 20.40
N MET A 679 -15.27 15.53 19.91
CA MET A 679 -16.59 15.20 19.35
C MET A 679 -17.71 15.59 20.32
N GLU A 680 -17.61 15.17 21.59
CA GLU A 680 -18.58 15.48 22.64
C GLU A 680 -18.67 17.00 22.90
N LEU A 681 -17.56 17.74 22.81
CA LEU A 681 -17.57 19.21 22.94
C LEU A 681 -18.28 19.87 21.75
N TYR A 682 -18.04 19.41 20.52
CA TYR A 682 -18.74 19.90 19.34
C TYR A 682 -20.24 19.65 19.40
N GLU A 683 -20.66 18.48 19.91
CA GLU A 683 -22.08 18.13 20.07
C GLU A 683 -22.75 18.94 21.19
N ASN A 684 -22.08 19.06 22.34
CA ASN A 684 -22.66 19.72 23.51
C ASN A 684 -22.70 21.25 23.44
N LEU A 685 -21.72 21.88 22.76
CA LEU A 685 -21.55 23.34 22.77
C LEU A 685 -22.01 24.01 21.48
N LEU A 686 -21.91 23.30 20.35
CA LEU A 686 -22.42 23.78 19.06
C LEU A 686 -23.70 23.00 18.74
N GLY A 687 -23.59 21.72 18.39
CA GLY A 687 -24.75 20.91 18.02
C GLY A 687 -25.43 21.37 16.71
N GLU A 688 -26.38 20.57 16.23
CA GLU A 688 -27.10 20.85 14.97
C GLU A 688 -27.92 22.15 15.02
N THR A 689 -28.48 22.48 16.20
CA THR A 689 -29.32 23.67 16.39
C THR A 689 -28.52 24.97 16.24
N TRP A 690 -27.28 25.02 16.73
CA TRP A 690 -26.41 26.19 16.58
C TRP A 690 -25.99 26.39 15.13
N VAL A 691 -25.68 25.31 14.41
CA VAL A 691 -25.36 25.35 12.97
C VAL A 691 -26.55 25.91 12.17
N ALA A 692 -27.76 25.47 12.50
CA ALA A 692 -28.99 25.97 11.88
C ALA A 692 -29.24 27.46 12.17
N LEU A 693 -28.93 27.95 13.38
CA LEU A 693 -29.11 29.35 13.78
C LEU A 693 -28.12 30.30 13.09
N LEU A 694 -26.85 29.90 12.97
CA LEU A 694 -25.84 30.72 12.28
C LEU A 694 -26.04 30.82 10.78
N SER A 695 -26.67 29.80 10.20
CA SER A 695 -27.04 29.79 8.79
C SER A 695 -28.19 30.75 8.46
N ARG A 696 -28.85 31.34 9.47
CA ARG A 696 -30.01 32.24 9.33
C ARG A 696 -29.69 33.73 9.42
N ASN A 697 -28.44 34.11 9.72
CA ASN A 697 -28.03 35.52 9.84
C ASN A 697 -27.25 35.94 8.57
N GLN A 698 -27.95 36.44 7.55
CA GLN A 698 -27.32 37.04 6.37
C GLN A 698 -27.45 38.57 6.40
N GLN A 699 -26.32 39.27 6.30
CA GLN A 699 -26.27 40.61 5.71
C GLN A 699 -25.78 40.44 4.27
N THR A 700 -26.60 40.81 3.29
CA THR A 700 -26.23 40.83 1.87
C THR A 700 -25.37 42.06 1.58
N MET A 701 -24.23 41.92 0.89
CA MET A 701 -23.37 43.06 0.53
C MET A 701 -23.87 43.86 -0.69
N GLY A 702 -24.98 43.46 -1.31
CA GLY A 702 -25.57 44.10 -2.49
C GLY A 702 -24.98 43.62 -3.82
N SER A 703 -25.33 44.30 -4.91
CA SER A 703 -24.84 44.03 -6.27
C SER A 703 -24.25 45.30 -6.91
N ILE A 704 -23.33 45.11 -7.86
CA ILE A 704 -22.90 46.16 -8.79
C ILE A 704 -23.61 45.91 -10.12
N SER A 705 -24.29 46.93 -10.64
CA SER A 705 -24.88 46.90 -11.99
C SER A 705 -23.80 47.14 -13.04
N LEU A 706 -23.72 46.27 -14.05
CA LEU A 706 -22.89 46.41 -15.25
C LEU A 706 -23.77 46.39 -16.50
N PHE A 707 -23.25 46.89 -17.63
CA PHE A 707 -23.96 46.99 -18.92
C PHE A 707 -24.47 45.66 -19.50
N PHE A 708 -24.07 44.50 -18.94
CA PHE A 708 -24.48 43.15 -19.35
C PHE A 708 -25.10 42.33 -18.21
N GLY A 709 -25.48 42.96 -17.09
CA GLY A 709 -26.16 42.34 -15.95
C GLY A 709 -25.62 42.78 -14.60
N GLU A 710 -26.24 42.29 -13.52
CA GLU A 710 -25.78 42.53 -12.16
C GLU A 710 -24.78 41.46 -11.72
N ILE A 711 -23.64 41.89 -11.17
CA ILE A 711 -22.72 41.00 -10.48
C ILE A 711 -22.88 41.22 -8.97
N SER A 712 -23.23 40.14 -8.26
CA SER A 712 -23.26 40.15 -6.80
C SER A 712 -21.87 40.47 -6.23
N LEU A 713 -21.80 41.44 -5.32
CA LEU A 713 -20.56 41.78 -4.60
C LEU A 713 -20.07 40.58 -3.77
N ASP A 714 -21.00 39.73 -3.30
CA ASP A 714 -20.68 38.49 -2.60
C ASP A 714 -19.94 37.50 -3.52
N LEU A 715 -20.28 37.42 -4.81
CA LEU A 715 -19.59 36.56 -5.77
C LEU A 715 -18.16 37.06 -6.04
N LEU A 716 -17.98 38.36 -6.25
CA LEU A 716 -16.66 38.96 -6.48
C LEU A 716 -15.76 38.81 -5.25
N PHE A 717 -16.31 39.03 -4.05
CA PHE A 717 -15.58 38.84 -2.81
C PHE A 717 -15.22 37.36 -2.57
N LYS A 718 -16.12 36.42 -2.91
CA LYS A 718 -15.85 34.96 -2.88
C LYS A 718 -14.69 34.58 -3.81
N VAL A 719 -14.70 35.08 -5.05
CA VAL A 719 -13.62 34.83 -6.04
C VAL A 719 -12.31 35.45 -5.57
N TYR A 720 -12.32 36.70 -5.11
CA TYR A 720 -11.16 37.39 -4.55
C TYR A 720 -10.54 36.62 -3.37
N LYS A 721 -11.35 36.20 -2.39
CA LYS A 721 -10.86 35.39 -1.26
C LYS A 721 -10.25 34.07 -1.73
N LYS A 722 -10.87 33.39 -2.70
CA LYS A 722 -10.37 32.12 -3.25
C LYS A 722 -9.01 32.29 -3.93
N VAL A 723 -8.88 33.31 -4.79
CA VAL A 723 -7.62 33.61 -5.49
C VAL A 723 -6.55 34.06 -4.49
N ARG A 724 -6.88 34.96 -3.56
CA ARG A 724 -5.95 35.46 -2.54
C ARG A 724 -5.46 34.34 -1.61
N SER A 725 -6.36 33.46 -1.15
CA SER A 725 -6.02 32.33 -0.28
C SER A 725 -5.13 31.32 -1.02
N TRP A 726 -5.48 30.99 -2.27
CA TRP A 726 -4.64 30.13 -3.11
C TRP A 726 -3.25 30.72 -3.30
N TRP A 727 -3.16 31.99 -3.74
CA TRP A 727 -1.88 32.68 -3.99
C TRP A 727 -1.02 32.81 -2.72
N LYS A 728 -1.66 32.98 -1.55
CA LYS A 728 -0.95 33.13 -0.28
C LYS A 728 -0.39 31.82 0.26
N TYR A 729 -0.99 30.67 -0.06
CA TYR A 729 -0.69 29.41 0.63
C TYR A 729 -0.25 28.25 -0.28
N SER A 730 -0.43 28.32 -1.61
CA SER A 730 -0.17 27.20 -2.53
C SER A 730 1.29 26.79 -2.69
N HIS A 731 2.23 27.64 -2.26
CA HIS A 731 3.67 27.42 -2.43
C HIS A 731 4.41 27.23 -1.10
N LEU A 732 3.70 27.27 0.04
CA LEU A 732 4.35 27.27 1.35
C LEU A 732 4.93 25.88 1.68
N GLN A 733 6.14 25.86 2.21
CA GLN A 733 6.80 24.67 2.74
C GLN A 733 6.54 24.49 4.24
N SER A 734 6.89 23.35 4.85
CA SER A 734 6.51 23.04 6.25
C SER A 734 6.82 24.13 7.28
N SER A 735 8.00 24.76 7.21
CA SER A 735 8.37 25.85 8.13
C SER A 735 7.48 27.07 7.96
N GLU A 736 7.23 27.47 6.71
CA GLU A 736 6.41 28.64 6.38
C GLU A 736 4.93 28.42 6.73
N ILE A 737 4.44 27.18 6.59
CA ILE A 737 3.08 26.81 7.04
C ILE A 737 2.95 26.95 8.56
N LYS A 738 3.95 26.46 9.32
CA LYS A 738 3.96 26.58 10.79
C LYS A 738 4.01 28.04 11.23
N GLU A 739 4.81 28.87 10.57
CA GLU A 739 4.88 30.31 10.83
C GLU A 739 3.53 30.98 10.54
N ALA A 740 2.86 30.60 9.46
CA ALA A 740 1.53 31.12 9.13
C ALA A 740 0.48 30.72 10.18
N ILE A 741 0.49 29.48 10.66
CA ILE A 741 -0.36 29.02 11.77
C ILE A 741 -0.04 29.83 13.03
N GLY A 742 1.24 29.96 13.40
CA GLY A 742 1.67 30.76 14.55
C GLY A 742 1.25 32.22 14.45
N GLY A 743 1.27 32.81 13.26
CA GLY A 743 0.78 34.17 13.00
C GLY A 743 -0.73 34.32 13.23
N ILE A 744 -1.52 33.32 12.83
CA ILE A 744 -2.96 33.28 13.14
C ILE A 744 -3.19 33.17 14.65
N LEU A 745 -2.48 32.27 15.33
CA LEU A 745 -2.63 32.07 16.77
C LEU A 745 -2.26 33.33 17.55
N LYS A 746 -1.13 33.98 17.25
CA LYS A 746 -0.74 35.26 17.87
C LYS A 746 -1.77 36.36 17.67
N LYS A 747 -2.40 36.43 16.49
CA LYS A 747 -3.49 37.39 16.22
C LYS A 747 -4.71 37.10 17.10
N MET A 748 -5.06 35.83 17.26
CA MET A 748 -6.17 35.40 18.11
C MET A 748 -5.89 35.67 19.59
N THR A 749 -4.66 35.41 20.07
CA THR A 749 -4.25 35.74 21.45
C THR A 749 -4.45 37.23 21.74
N ARG A 750 -3.96 38.12 20.87
CA ARG A 750 -4.17 39.57 21.01
C ARG A 750 -5.65 39.95 21.07
N GLN A 751 -6.49 39.35 20.21
CA GLN A 751 -7.93 39.63 20.22
C GLN A 751 -8.61 39.16 21.52
N MET A 752 -8.24 37.98 22.04
CA MET A 752 -8.74 37.47 23.32
C MET A 752 -8.30 38.30 24.53
N GLU A 753 -7.14 38.97 24.43
CA GLU A 753 -6.63 39.86 25.48
C GLU A 753 -7.23 41.27 25.42
N THR A 754 -7.49 41.81 24.22
CA THR A 754 -7.98 43.19 24.01
C THR A 754 -9.47 43.34 24.35
N GLU A 755 -10.25 42.27 24.24
CA GLU A 755 -11.66 42.23 24.67
C GLU A 755 -11.82 42.13 26.21
N LYS A 756 -10.75 42.25 27.01
CA LYS A 756 -10.82 42.40 28.47
C LYS A 756 -11.19 43.80 28.96
N THR A 757 -11.14 44.79 28.07
CA THR A 757 -11.25 46.23 28.39
C THR A 757 -12.55 46.88 27.94
N LEU A 758 -13.52 46.09 27.46
CA LEU A 758 -14.90 46.47 27.16
C LEU A 758 -15.84 45.56 27.95
#